data_AF-A0A2B4SE05-F1
#
_entry.id   AF-A0A2B4SE05-F1
#
_cell.length_a   1.000
_cell.length_b   1.000
_cell.length_c   1.000
_cell.angle_alpha   90.00
_cell.angle_beta   90.00
_cell.angle_gamma   90.00
#
_symmetry.space_group_name_H-M   'P 1'
#
loop_
_entity.id
_entity.type
_entity.pdbx_description
1 polymer ?
#
loop_
_entity_poly.entity_id
_entity_poly.type
_entity_poly.pdbx_seq_one_letter_code
_entity_poly.pdbx_strand_id
1 'polypeptide(L)'
;MAAQCRSFFDDVKKELECCVCQEQFDAVNEPKILKCLHTFCKSCLQRWLRQQGGSRLSCPTCRQITECPNNNINSLPSNLFYKQMVGIVEAYRGKGREDSPHCGNCEQRRSLKFYCSDCNCFLCEECSMAHKKLKVLNGHHVKEIGNFVSSDAQDYARKLNVCKEHKDQVRFYCEQCVTCICRDCAILEHRDHNFVSIDKGLERKKSEIETKMENVLANGSRLRDEKEFLEAQRIRMNKSIEKAKEEVHRIAERNMALIRQHESSVTEQLIRQKDVFETEFSNTVFRMDEKLAEIESGLEFCNDILQRNNLPEILNVEEILEQRFQELSKPSDANVKPNCYEVKYVPNQLFCLEESTGKLLTSKTVPSSSEVEGTGLTEGTQGEDCVFTIITKDSHGNKTYSEIDKVIVDIKSVQTGAALQAKITDSNNGCYTVSYNPQTAGDFNVTVHVADEPIKGSPFQLKVKEKIRKSEDYQPFGLVEEGKACHVCFYNAVPVFQLQCGHYMCCKGCKEKLLFECDIFCYICRQKVLFLGNQPTGHMTCRKDSGPSLPGYETFETIVLGFNFDRGIQGEEHPNSGVPYLGLFCSAYLPGNKEGQKLCQLLKKAFDARLLFTIGTDNTIVFNDIELKTSRSGGPAKCGYPDAGYLDRLKNQLALKGVK
;
A
#
# COMPACT_ATOMS: atom_id res chain seq x y z
N MET A 1 -37.66 50.87 -2.24
CA MET A 1 -38.42 49.82 -1.54
C MET A 1 -37.64 49.43 -0.30
N ALA A 2 -38.15 49.79 0.88
CA ALA A 2 -37.47 49.56 2.16
C ALA A 2 -37.30 48.05 2.39
N ALA A 3 -36.06 47.62 2.61
CA ALA A 3 -35.78 46.30 3.16
C ALA A 3 -36.40 46.25 4.58
N GLN A 4 -37.51 45.52 4.74
CA GLN A 4 -38.05 45.21 6.05
C GLN A 4 -36.96 44.48 6.85
N CYS A 5 -36.43 45.12 7.88
CA CYS A 5 -35.67 44.43 8.92
C CYS A 5 -36.55 43.29 9.43
N ARG A 6 -36.13 42.03 9.23
CA ARG A 6 -36.76 40.90 9.92
C ARG A 6 -36.62 41.16 11.41
N SER A 7 -37.76 41.27 12.11
CA SER A 7 -37.73 41.42 13.56
C SER A 7 -37.33 40.09 14.18
N PHE A 8 -36.63 40.10 15.33
CA PHE A 8 -36.34 38.90 16.14
C PHE A 8 -37.58 38.00 16.31
N PHE A 9 -38.76 38.61 16.39
CA PHE A 9 -40.05 37.92 16.53
C PHE A 9 -40.51 37.18 15.28
N ASP A 10 -40.12 37.60 14.08
CA ASP A 10 -40.48 36.91 12.84
C ASP A 10 -39.74 35.58 12.68
N ASP A 11 -38.47 35.53 13.13
CA ASP A 11 -37.66 34.31 13.15
C ASP A 11 -38.13 33.35 14.26
N VAL A 12 -38.36 33.86 15.48
CA VAL A 12 -38.91 33.07 16.61
C VAL A 12 -40.30 32.50 16.28
N LYS A 13 -41.14 33.26 15.58
CA LYS A 13 -42.48 32.81 15.18
C LYS A 13 -42.43 31.52 14.35
N LYS A 14 -41.51 31.43 13.39
CA LYS A 14 -41.37 30.25 12.53
C LYS A 14 -40.89 29.01 13.29
N GLU A 15 -40.08 29.20 14.33
CA GLU A 15 -39.61 28.11 15.20
C GLU A 15 -40.70 27.57 16.14
N LEU A 16 -41.76 28.35 16.39
CA LEU A 16 -42.91 27.98 17.24
C LEU A 16 -44.09 27.36 16.48
N GLU A 17 -43.90 27.01 15.21
CA GLU A 17 -44.88 26.31 14.40
C GLU A 17 -44.50 24.83 14.27
N CYS A 18 -45.49 23.95 14.36
CA CYS A 18 -45.24 22.54 14.13
C CYS A 18 -45.04 22.28 12.64
N CYS A 19 -43.91 21.68 12.26
CA CYS A 19 -43.62 21.41 10.84
C CYS A 19 -44.56 20.40 10.16
N VAL A 20 -45.48 19.75 10.90
CA VAL A 20 -46.46 18.80 10.37
C VAL A 20 -47.79 19.49 10.06
N CYS A 21 -48.39 20.19 11.02
CA CYS A 21 -49.68 20.89 10.82
C CYS A 21 -49.53 22.37 10.47
N GLN A 22 -48.34 22.94 10.60
CA GLN A 22 -48.03 24.36 10.43
C GLN A 22 -48.81 25.28 11.38
N GLU A 23 -49.39 24.71 12.44
CA GLU A 23 -50.04 25.47 13.50
C GLU A 23 -49.03 25.87 14.58
N GLN A 24 -49.25 27.03 15.19
CA GLN A 24 -48.47 27.49 16.33
C GLN A 24 -48.74 26.61 17.56
N PHE A 25 -47.71 26.35 18.37
CA PHE A 25 -47.88 25.65 19.64
C PHE A 25 -48.77 26.45 20.60
N ASP A 26 -49.55 25.75 21.42
CA ASP A 26 -50.40 26.35 22.45
C ASP A 26 -50.58 25.36 23.64
N ALA A 27 -51.50 25.67 24.56
CA ALA A 27 -51.78 24.83 25.73
C ALA A 27 -52.34 23.43 25.38
N VAL A 28 -53.06 23.29 24.26
CA VAL A 28 -53.65 22.03 23.79
C VAL A 28 -52.64 21.27 22.93
N ASN A 29 -52.02 21.98 21.98
CA ASN A 29 -51.00 21.55 21.05
C ASN A 29 -49.60 21.73 21.64
N GLU A 30 -49.36 21.18 22.84
CA GLU A 30 -48.07 21.32 23.51
C GLU A 30 -46.90 20.81 22.63
N PRO A 31 -45.75 21.51 22.59
CA PRO A 31 -44.58 21.06 21.86
C PRO A 31 -43.91 19.91 22.60
N LYS A 32 -43.82 18.73 21.98
CA LYS A 32 -43.20 17.51 22.54
C LYS A 32 -41.94 17.14 21.76
N ILE A 33 -40.90 16.71 22.48
CA ILE A 33 -39.59 16.33 21.95
C ILE A 33 -39.52 14.80 21.81
N LEU A 34 -39.11 14.32 20.64
CA LEU A 34 -38.85 12.89 20.38
C LEU A 34 -37.41 12.51 20.76
N LYS A 35 -37.08 11.19 20.81
CA LYS A 35 -35.70 10.70 21.07
C LYS A 35 -34.66 11.25 20.07
N CYS A 36 -35.11 11.64 18.88
CA CYS A 36 -34.29 12.27 17.83
C CYS A 36 -34.12 13.79 17.98
N LEU A 37 -34.60 14.38 19.09
CA LEU A 37 -34.56 15.82 19.41
C LEU A 37 -35.43 16.73 18.52
N HIS A 38 -36.14 16.20 17.53
CA HIS A 38 -37.16 16.96 16.81
C HIS A 38 -38.39 17.22 17.68
N THR A 39 -38.99 18.41 17.52
CA THR A 39 -40.15 18.88 18.29
C THR A 39 -41.41 18.92 17.42
N PHE A 40 -42.53 18.39 17.92
CA PHE A 40 -43.82 18.37 17.22
C PHE A 40 -44.99 18.66 18.16
N CYS A 41 -46.15 19.04 17.61
CA CYS A 41 -47.34 19.29 18.40
C CYS A 41 -47.91 17.98 18.98
N LYS A 42 -48.40 18.01 20.22
CA LYS A 42 -49.01 16.86 20.91
C LYS A 42 -50.10 16.17 20.07
N SER A 43 -51.02 16.94 19.49
CA SER A 43 -52.13 16.42 18.66
C SER A 43 -51.63 15.74 17.39
N CYS A 44 -50.56 16.27 16.80
CA CYS A 44 -49.90 15.71 15.63
C CYS A 44 -49.31 14.34 15.96
N LEU A 45 -48.57 14.24 17.06
CA LEU A 45 -48.02 12.97 17.54
C LEU A 45 -49.11 11.99 17.93
N GLN A 46 -50.23 12.44 18.50
CA GLN A 46 -51.36 11.57 18.86
C GLN A 46 -52.02 10.97 17.63
N ARG A 47 -52.23 11.77 16.58
CA ARG A 47 -52.75 11.30 15.31
C ARG A 47 -51.76 10.32 14.65
N TRP A 48 -50.48 10.65 14.68
CA TRP A 48 -49.42 9.82 14.10
C TRP A 48 -49.29 8.47 14.81
N LEU A 49 -49.36 8.44 16.14
CA LEU A 49 -49.32 7.22 16.94
C LEU A 49 -50.50 6.29 16.65
N ARG A 50 -51.71 6.85 16.48
CA ARG A 50 -52.91 6.08 16.10
C ARG A 50 -52.76 5.45 14.72
N GLN A 51 -52.14 6.14 13.78
CA GLN A 51 -51.89 5.63 12.42
C GLN A 51 -50.85 4.50 12.40
N GLN A 52 -49.92 4.46 13.35
CA GLN A 52 -48.84 3.46 13.40
C GLN A 52 -49.14 2.25 14.31
N GLY A 53 -50.40 2.03 14.70
CA GLY A 53 -50.81 0.85 15.47
C GLY A 53 -50.43 0.90 16.97
N GLY A 54 -50.01 2.05 17.48
CA GLY A 54 -49.63 2.24 18.89
C GLY A 54 -48.22 1.77 19.25
N SER A 55 -47.76 2.15 20.44
CA SER A 55 -46.49 1.83 21.13
C SER A 55 -45.19 2.45 20.59
N ARG A 56 -45.10 2.76 19.29
CA ARG A 56 -43.88 3.32 18.67
C ARG A 56 -44.22 4.51 17.76
N LEU A 57 -43.40 5.55 17.84
CA LEU A 57 -43.51 6.77 17.03
C LEU A 57 -42.29 6.90 16.11
N SER A 58 -42.48 6.78 14.80
CA SER A 58 -41.44 7.18 13.85
C SER A 58 -41.45 8.69 13.65
N CYS A 59 -40.30 9.35 13.78
CA CYS A 59 -40.18 10.79 13.55
C CYS A 59 -40.54 11.16 12.09
N PRO A 60 -41.45 12.12 11.84
CA PRO A 60 -41.77 12.58 10.49
C PRO A 60 -40.58 13.14 9.69
N THR A 61 -39.57 13.69 10.37
CA THR A 61 -38.41 14.34 9.73
C THR A 61 -37.28 13.35 9.44
N CYS A 62 -36.89 12.54 10.43
CA CYS A 62 -35.70 11.68 10.34
C CYS A 62 -35.98 10.18 10.43
N ARG A 63 -37.26 9.79 10.59
CA ARG A 63 -37.75 8.41 10.71
C ARG A 63 -37.28 7.64 11.95
N GLN A 64 -36.39 8.21 12.78
CA GLN A 64 -35.95 7.59 14.03
C GLN A 64 -37.13 7.28 14.95
N ILE A 65 -37.09 6.09 15.56
CA ILE A 65 -38.18 5.56 16.38
C ILE A 65 -38.04 6.03 17.83
N THR A 66 -39.13 6.56 18.36
CA THR A 66 -39.33 6.88 19.78
C THR A 66 -40.35 5.90 20.36
N GLU A 67 -39.96 5.19 21.41
CA GLU A 67 -40.88 4.31 22.14
C GLU A 67 -41.83 5.15 23.00
N CYS A 68 -43.11 4.78 22.99
CA CYS A 68 -44.16 5.44 23.75
C CYS A 68 -45.00 4.37 24.47
N PRO A 69 -44.52 3.87 25.63
CA PRO A 69 -45.25 2.88 26.41
C PRO A 69 -46.66 3.34 26.75
N ASN A 70 -47.63 2.43 26.71
CA ASN A 70 -49.05 2.69 27.01
C ASN A 70 -49.72 3.77 26.14
N ASN A 71 -49.16 4.07 24.97
CA ASN A 71 -49.63 5.12 24.06
C ASN A 71 -49.72 6.52 24.70
N ASN A 72 -49.00 6.75 25.80
CA ASN A 72 -49.13 7.98 26.57
C ASN A 72 -48.12 9.05 26.09
N ILE A 73 -48.53 9.87 25.12
CA ILE A 73 -47.71 10.99 24.61
C ILE A 73 -47.41 12.04 25.67
N ASN A 74 -48.17 12.10 26.77
CA ASN A 74 -47.87 13.02 27.86
C ASN A 74 -46.58 12.66 28.60
N SER A 75 -46.11 11.42 28.49
CA SER A 75 -44.82 10.99 29.05
C SER A 75 -43.61 11.59 28.33
N LEU A 76 -43.79 12.08 27.09
CA LEU A 76 -42.71 12.71 26.34
C LEU A 76 -42.39 14.10 26.91
N PRO A 77 -41.10 14.48 26.97
CA PRO A 77 -40.69 15.79 27.46
C PRO A 77 -41.26 16.90 26.57
N SER A 78 -41.83 17.93 27.19
CA SER A 78 -42.23 19.14 26.47
C SER A 78 -41.02 20.03 26.20
N ASN A 79 -41.01 20.72 25.07
CA ASN A 79 -40.07 21.81 24.83
C ASN A 79 -40.49 23.03 25.66
N LEU A 80 -39.94 23.14 26.87
CA LEU A 80 -40.31 24.19 27.82
C LEU A 80 -40.02 25.59 27.26
N PHE A 81 -38.92 25.77 26.53
CA PHE A 81 -38.61 27.05 25.91
C PHE A 81 -39.71 27.47 24.93
N TYR A 82 -40.09 26.58 24.00
CA TYR A 82 -41.15 26.87 23.04
C TYR A 82 -42.49 27.14 23.72
N LYS A 83 -42.82 26.35 24.75
CA LYS A 83 -44.05 26.54 25.54
C LYS A 83 -44.13 27.95 26.13
N GLN A 84 -43.03 28.50 26.65
CA GLN A 84 -43.03 29.86 27.19
C GLN A 84 -43.00 30.95 26.10
N MET A 85 -42.28 30.73 25.00
CA MET A 85 -42.17 31.72 23.92
C MET A 85 -43.49 32.01 23.20
N VAL A 86 -44.42 31.04 23.18
CA VAL A 86 -45.78 31.26 22.68
C VAL A 86 -46.44 32.46 23.36
N GLY A 87 -46.31 32.60 24.69
CA GLY A 87 -46.92 33.68 25.45
C GLY A 87 -46.36 35.07 25.10
N ILE A 88 -45.05 35.19 24.84
CA ILE A 88 -44.48 36.48 24.39
C ILE A 88 -45.00 36.84 22.99
N VAL A 89 -45.04 35.86 22.08
CA VAL A 89 -45.50 36.08 20.70
C VAL A 89 -47.00 36.44 20.67
N GLU A 90 -47.81 35.85 21.55
CA GLU A 90 -49.22 36.20 21.71
C GLU A 90 -49.41 37.61 22.28
N ALA A 91 -48.65 37.98 23.32
CA ALA A 91 -48.67 39.32 23.90
C ALA A 91 -48.31 40.40 22.86
N TYR A 92 -47.30 40.14 22.02
CA TYR A 92 -46.88 41.04 20.95
C TYR A 92 -47.93 41.20 19.84
N ARG A 93 -48.65 40.14 19.48
CA ARG A 93 -49.66 40.16 18.39
C ARG A 93 -50.98 40.82 18.77
N GLY A 94 -51.27 41.03 20.06
CA GLY A 94 -52.47 41.73 20.52
C GLY A 94 -53.81 41.07 20.15
N LYS A 95 -53.85 39.76 19.87
CA LYS A 95 -55.11 39.06 19.57
C LYS A 95 -55.81 38.68 20.87
N GLY A 96 -56.95 39.31 21.15
CA GLY A 96 -57.79 39.04 22.32
C GLY A 96 -58.60 37.74 22.20
N ARG A 97 -57.96 36.59 22.45
CA ARG A 97 -58.67 35.38 22.91
C ARG A 97 -58.83 35.47 24.43
N GLU A 98 -59.75 34.71 25.02
CA GLU A 98 -59.94 34.72 26.49
C GLU A 98 -58.70 34.28 27.27
N ASP A 99 -57.88 33.40 26.68
CA ASP A 99 -56.62 32.89 27.27
C ASP A 99 -55.36 33.72 26.91
N SER A 100 -55.53 34.85 26.21
CA SER A 100 -54.39 35.67 25.80
C SER A 100 -53.75 36.38 27.01
N PRO A 101 -52.42 36.65 26.98
CA PRO A 101 -51.77 37.43 28.02
C PRO A 101 -52.48 38.77 28.23
N HIS A 102 -52.72 39.13 29.49
CA HIS A 102 -53.37 40.38 29.89
C HIS A 102 -52.45 41.26 30.74
N CYS A 103 -52.86 42.51 30.96
CA CYS A 103 -52.11 43.42 31.81
C CYS A 103 -52.16 42.89 33.25
N GLY A 104 -51.01 42.81 33.92
CA GLY A 104 -50.94 42.38 35.32
C GLY A 104 -51.48 43.42 36.32
N ASN A 105 -51.66 44.67 35.88
CA ASN A 105 -51.98 45.81 36.74
C ASN A 105 -53.34 46.46 36.44
N CYS A 106 -54.08 45.99 35.42
CA CYS A 106 -55.43 46.45 35.16
C CYS A 106 -56.27 45.38 34.45
N GLU A 107 -57.59 45.45 34.64
CA GLU A 107 -58.54 44.50 34.02
C GLU A 107 -58.91 44.89 32.58
N GLN A 108 -58.42 46.04 32.10
CA GLN A 108 -58.70 46.54 30.77
C GLN A 108 -57.89 45.73 29.73
N ARG A 109 -58.57 45.09 28.77
CA ARG A 109 -57.97 44.31 27.66
C ARG A 109 -57.33 45.22 26.60
N ARG A 110 -56.31 45.98 27.01
CA ARG A 110 -55.53 46.88 26.15
C ARG A 110 -54.33 46.14 25.54
N SER A 111 -53.79 46.70 24.46
CA SER A 111 -52.56 46.19 23.84
C SER A 111 -51.40 46.20 24.84
N LEU A 112 -50.73 45.06 24.96
CA LEU A 112 -49.55 44.88 25.80
C LEU A 112 -48.31 45.34 25.03
N LYS A 113 -47.64 46.37 25.55
CA LYS A 113 -46.43 46.92 24.93
C LYS A 113 -45.18 46.63 25.75
N PHE A 114 -45.32 46.42 27.06
CA PHE A 114 -44.20 46.30 27.97
C PHE A 114 -44.27 45.02 28.81
N TYR A 115 -43.13 44.57 29.29
CA TYR A 115 -42.99 43.48 30.24
C TYR A 115 -42.10 43.93 31.40
N CYS A 116 -42.55 43.66 32.62
CA CYS A 116 -41.78 43.88 33.84
C CYS A 116 -41.16 42.56 34.29
N SER A 117 -39.83 42.49 34.32
CA SER A 117 -39.14 41.25 34.67
C SER A 117 -39.16 40.94 36.16
N ASP A 118 -39.32 41.96 37.02
CA ASP A 118 -39.37 41.82 38.48
C ASP A 118 -40.77 41.40 38.96
N CYS A 119 -41.82 41.95 38.34
CA CYS A 119 -43.20 41.52 38.58
C CYS A 119 -43.62 40.29 37.77
N ASN A 120 -42.79 39.86 36.81
CA ASN A 120 -43.09 38.78 35.86
C ASN A 120 -44.46 38.95 35.17
N CYS A 121 -44.80 40.17 34.76
CA CYS A 121 -46.10 40.48 34.17
C CYS A 121 -45.99 41.40 32.95
N PHE A 122 -46.97 41.27 32.04
CA PHE A 122 -47.12 42.19 30.93
C PHE A 122 -47.87 43.45 31.37
N LEU A 123 -47.54 44.58 30.75
CA LEU A 123 -48.09 45.90 31.06
C LEU A 123 -48.55 46.59 29.78
N CYS A 124 -49.75 47.18 29.84
CA CYS A 124 -50.16 48.18 28.85
C CYS A 124 -49.35 49.47 29.05
N GLU A 125 -49.41 50.36 28.05
CA GLU A 125 -48.65 51.62 28.06
C GLU A 125 -48.94 52.50 29.29
N GLU A 126 -50.21 52.64 29.68
CA GLU A 126 -50.57 53.43 30.86
C GLU A 126 -50.07 52.78 32.17
N CYS A 127 -50.22 51.46 32.28
CA CYS A 127 -49.76 50.73 33.46
C CYS A 127 -48.23 50.72 33.56
N SER A 128 -47.48 50.69 32.45
CA SER A 128 -46.02 50.76 32.48
C SER A 128 -45.53 52.13 32.97
N MET A 129 -46.21 53.20 32.55
CA MET A 129 -45.92 54.56 33.00
C MET A 129 -46.26 54.74 34.48
N ALA A 130 -47.37 54.17 34.96
CA ALA A 130 -47.70 54.13 36.38
C ALA A 130 -46.67 53.30 37.18
N HIS A 131 -46.24 52.16 36.64
CA HIS A 131 -45.23 51.27 37.23
C HIS A 131 -43.92 52.03 37.51
N LYS A 132 -43.48 52.87 36.58
CA LYS A 132 -42.27 53.69 36.72
C LYS A 132 -42.42 54.87 37.69
N LYS A 133 -43.66 55.32 37.96
CA LYS A 133 -43.94 56.47 38.84
C LYS A 133 -44.15 56.10 40.31
N LEU A 134 -44.60 54.87 40.59
CA LEU A 134 -44.82 54.39 41.94
C LEU A 134 -43.47 54.14 42.63
N LYS A 135 -43.25 54.75 43.81
CA LYS A 135 -41.97 54.66 44.54
C LYS A 135 -41.51 53.21 44.80
N VAL A 136 -42.44 52.30 45.02
CA VAL A 136 -42.15 50.88 45.30
C VAL A 136 -41.72 50.12 44.04
N LEU A 137 -42.13 50.57 42.85
CA LEU A 137 -41.95 49.86 41.58
C LEU A 137 -41.01 50.59 40.60
N ASN A 138 -40.52 51.79 40.94
CA ASN A 138 -39.73 52.61 40.00
C ASN A 138 -38.41 51.95 39.59
N GLY A 139 -37.88 51.05 40.43
CA GLY A 139 -36.63 50.32 40.20
C GLY A 139 -36.81 49.03 39.41
N HIS A 140 -38.05 48.70 39.02
CA HIS A 140 -38.31 47.50 38.25
C HIS A 140 -37.87 47.65 36.78
N HIS A 141 -37.34 46.57 36.23
CA HIS A 141 -36.88 46.43 34.86
C HIS A 141 -38.08 46.21 33.93
N VAL A 142 -38.57 47.31 33.37
CA VAL A 142 -39.67 47.33 32.39
C VAL A 142 -39.10 47.55 30.99
N LYS A 143 -39.24 46.56 30.12
CA LYS A 143 -38.79 46.60 28.72
C LYS A 143 -39.97 46.54 27.74
N GLU A 144 -39.82 47.20 26.61
CA GLU A 144 -40.77 47.11 25.51
C GLU A 144 -40.61 45.77 24.79
N ILE A 145 -41.73 45.08 24.53
CA ILE A 145 -41.74 43.73 23.95
C ILE A 145 -41.06 43.73 22.58
N GLY A 146 -41.34 44.73 21.73
CA GLY A 146 -40.75 44.85 20.39
C GLY A 146 -39.22 44.99 20.37
N ASN A 147 -38.60 45.36 21.50
CA ASN A 147 -37.16 45.56 21.63
C ASN A 147 -36.47 44.40 22.38
N PHE A 148 -37.15 43.26 22.54
CA PHE A 148 -36.55 42.09 23.17
C PHE A 148 -35.39 41.55 22.34
N VAL A 149 -34.29 41.27 23.03
CA VAL A 149 -33.18 40.48 22.50
C VAL A 149 -33.29 39.03 23.00
N SER A 150 -32.46 38.13 22.43
CA SER A 150 -32.46 36.71 22.78
C SER A 150 -32.32 36.44 24.29
N SER A 151 -31.50 37.20 25.00
CA SER A 151 -31.34 37.04 26.46
C SER A 151 -32.62 37.38 27.24
N ASP A 152 -33.37 38.39 26.82
CA ASP A 152 -34.62 38.80 27.47
C ASP A 152 -35.70 37.73 27.32
N ALA A 153 -35.77 37.12 26.14
CA ALA A 153 -36.64 35.98 25.87
C ALA A 153 -36.26 34.75 26.71
N GLN A 154 -34.97 34.45 26.83
CA GLN A 154 -34.48 33.34 27.66
C GLN A 154 -34.79 33.55 29.14
N ASP A 155 -34.60 34.77 29.66
CA ASP A 155 -34.86 35.08 31.07
C ASP A 155 -36.36 35.05 31.39
N TYR A 156 -37.21 35.54 30.48
CA TYR A 156 -38.66 35.35 30.55
C TYR A 156 -39.02 33.85 30.60
N ALA A 157 -38.47 33.05 29.68
CA ALA A 157 -38.75 31.62 29.61
C ALA A 157 -38.36 30.89 30.90
N ARG A 158 -37.19 31.25 31.47
CA ARG A 158 -36.71 30.69 32.73
C ARG A 158 -37.67 30.99 33.88
N LYS A 159 -38.12 32.24 34.02
CA LYS A 159 -38.98 32.68 35.14
C LYS A 159 -40.38 32.06 35.12
N LEU A 160 -40.91 31.70 33.94
CA LEU A 160 -42.22 31.06 33.82
C LEU A 160 -42.21 29.54 33.98
N ASN A 161 -41.05 28.91 34.10
CA ASN A 161 -40.97 27.49 34.43
C ASN A 161 -41.22 27.29 35.93
N VAL A 162 -42.50 27.22 36.28
CA VAL A 162 -42.99 27.00 37.66
C VAL A 162 -43.25 25.52 37.95
N CYS A 163 -43.40 25.17 39.22
CA CYS A 163 -43.80 23.85 39.67
C CYS A 163 -45.17 23.47 39.09
N LYS A 164 -45.30 22.24 38.59
CA LYS A 164 -46.52 21.74 37.97
C LYS A 164 -47.69 21.61 38.96
N GLU A 165 -47.40 21.22 40.20
CA GLU A 165 -48.41 20.97 41.23
C GLU A 165 -48.81 22.26 41.96
N HIS A 166 -47.83 23.03 42.44
CA HIS A 166 -48.07 24.17 43.32
C HIS A 166 -48.09 25.53 42.61
N LYS A 167 -47.74 25.57 41.30
CA LYS A 167 -47.59 26.80 40.49
C LYS A 167 -46.64 27.85 41.08
N ASP A 168 -45.80 27.45 42.04
CA ASP A 168 -44.76 28.28 42.66
C ASP A 168 -43.41 28.12 41.94
N GLN A 169 -42.51 29.07 42.16
CA GLN A 169 -41.18 29.09 41.58
C GLN A 169 -40.37 27.84 41.97
N VAL A 170 -39.78 27.16 40.98
CA VAL A 170 -38.83 26.08 41.25
C VAL A 170 -37.53 26.67 41.80
N ARG A 171 -37.07 26.13 42.93
CA ARG A 171 -35.89 26.64 43.65
C ARG A 171 -34.85 25.57 43.94
N PHE A 172 -35.26 24.31 43.88
CA PHE A 172 -34.39 23.18 44.18
C PHE A 172 -34.42 22.17 43.04
N TYR A 173 -33.36 21.38 42.94
CA TYR A 173 -33.26 20.23 42.07
C TYR A 173 -33.11 18.97 42.92
N CYS A 174 -34.08 18.06 42.83
CA CYS A 174 -34.03 16.78 43.51
C CYS A 174 -33.21 15.78 42.70
N GLU A 175 -32.12 15.27 43.27
CA GLU A 175 -31.17 14.41 42.55
C GLU A 175 -31.71 12.99 42.37
N GLN A 176 -32.45 12.47 43.36
CA GLN A 176 -33.02 11.13 43.29
C GLN A 176 -34.20 11.04 42.31
N CYS A 177 -35.03 12.09 42.26
CA CYS A 177 -36.19 12.13 41.37
C CYS A 177 -35.89 12.77 40.01
N VAL A 178 -34.70 13.35 39.85
CA VAL A 178 -34.22 13.99 38.60
C VAL A 178 -35.21 15.05 38.10
N THR A 179 -35.70 15.91 39.00
CA THR A 179 -36.73 16.92 38.69
C THR A 179 -36.53 18.20 39.50
N CYS A 180 -37.01 19.33 38.96
CA CYS A 180 -37.00 20.63 39.64
C CYS A 180 -38.25 20.77 40.52
N ILE A 181 -38.06 21.24 41.75
CA ILE A 181 -39.12 21.32 42.78
C ILE A 181 -39.20 22.72 43.41
N CYS A 182 -40.41 23.12 43.83
CA CYS A 182 -40.62 24.34 44.63
C CYS A 182 -40.41 24.08 46.13
N ARG A 183 -40.65 25.09 46.97
CA ARG A 183 -40.53 24.97 48.44
C ARG A 183 -41.52 23.97 49.02
N ASP A 184 -42.77 23.98 48.55
CA ASP A 184 -43.82 23.09 49.06
C ASP A 184 -43.52 21.63 48.72
N CYS A 185 -43.09 21.35 47.48
CA CYS A 185 -42.64 20.01 47.08
C CYS A 185 -41.49 19.49 47.96
N ALA A 186 -40.53 20.36 48.30
CA ALA A 186 -39.40 19.98 49.15
C ALA A 186 -39.85 19.57 50.57
N ILE A 187 -40.92 20.17 51.09
CA ILE A 187 -41.43 19.91 52.44
C ILE A 187 -42.42 18.74 52.45
N LEU A 188 -43.29 18.64 51.45
CA LEU A 188 -44.41 17.69 51.43
C LEU A 188 -44.05 16.35 50.80
N GLU A 189 -43.33 16.35 49.67
CA GLU A 189 -43.14 15.14 48.86
C GLU A 189 -41.67 14.67 48.78
N HIS A 190 -40.72 15.59 48.98
CA HIS A 190 -39.28 15.32 48.83
C HIS A 190 -38.51 15.53 50.14
N ARG A 191 -39.17 15.38 51.29
CA ARG A 191 -38.60 15.65 52.61
C ARG A 191 -37.34 14.82 52.90
N ASP A 192 -37.37 13.55 52.55
CA ASP A 192 -36.27 12.59 52.78
C ASP A 192 -35.40 12.42 51.53
N HIS A 193 -35.61 13.23 50.49
CA HIS A 193 -34.82 13.18 49.28
C HIS A 193 -33.63 14.14 49.32
N ASN A 194 -32.53 13.75 48.70
CA ASN A 194 -31.39 14.63 48.50
C ASN A 194 -31.68 15.62 47.37
N PHE A 195 -31.78 16.90 47.71
CA PHE A 195 -31.95 18.00 46.76
C PHE A 195 -30.98 19.13 47.04
N VAL A 196 -30.57 19.82 45.98
CA VAL A 196 -29.66 20.96 46.01
C VAL A 196 -30.37 22.22 45.52
N SER A 197 -29.76 23.40 45.72
CA SER A 197 -30.27 24.62 45.08
C SER A 197 -30.27 24.48 43.56
N ILE A 198 -31.22 25.13 42.90
CA ILE A 198 -31.35 25.06 41.43
C ILE A 198 -30.07 25.49 40.72
N ASP A 199 -29.35 26.48 41.23
CA ASP A 199 -28.08 26.96 40.65
C ASP A 199 -26.97 25.89 40.72
N LYS A 200 -26.83 25.21 41.86
CA LYS A 200 -25.87 24.11 42.03
C LYS A 200 -26.22 22.90 41.16
N GLY A 201 -27.52 22.58 41.07
CA GLY A 201 -28.02 21.53 40.19
C GLY A 201 -27.76 21.85 38.72
N LEU A 202 -27.99 23.10 38.31
CA LEU A 202 -27.72 23.60 36.97
C LEU A 202 -26.24 23.50 36.62
N GLU A 203 -25.35 24.01 37.47
CA GLU A 203 -23.89 23.96 37.26
C GLU A 203 -23.42 22.52 37.05
N ARG A 204 -23.84 21.60 37.93
CA ARG A 204 -23.49 20.17 37.85
C ARG A 204 -24.00 19.52 36.56
N LYS A 205 -25.30 19.67 36.26
CA LYS A 205 -25.90 19.05 35.07
C LYS A 205 -25.44 19.67 33.77
N LYS A 206 -25.14 20.97 33.76
CA LYS A 206 -24.52 21.65 32.64
C LYS A 206 -23.15 21.07 32.35
N SER A 207 -22.28 20.95 33.35
CA SER A 207 -20.96 20.34 33.21
C SER A 207 -21.05 18.89 32.70
N GLU A 208 -21.94 18.06 33.27
CA GLU A 208 -22.16 16.69 32.79
C GLU A 208 -22.56 16.61 31.30
N ILE A 209 -23.41 17.54 30.83
CA ILE A 209 -23.86 17.60 29.43
C ILE A 209 -22.73 18.12 28.53
N GLU A 210 -22.00 19.14 28.95
CA GLU A 210 -20.86 19.71 28.22
C GLU A 210 -19.78 18.65 27.99
N THR A 211 -19.39 17.88 29.01
CA THR A 211 -18.43 16.76 28.85
C THR A 211 -18.94 15.70 27.87
N LYS A 212 -20.24 15.36 27.91
CA LYS A 212 -20.82 14.42 26.93
C LYS A 212 -20.81 15.00 25.51
N MET A 213 -21.07 16.30 25.37
CA MET A 213 -21.03 16.99 24.08
C MET A 213 -19.62 17.02 23.50
N GLU A 214 -18.59 17.29 24.31
CA GLU A 214 -17.18 17.21 23.92
C GLU A 214 -16.80 15.82 23.39
N ASN A 215 -17.23 14.76 24.08
CA ASN A 215 -17.00 13.38 23.62
C ASN A 215 -17.65 13.09 22.26
N VAL A 216 -18.86 13.59 22.02
CA VAL A 216 -19.56 13.43 20.73
C VAL A 216 -18.85 14.25 19.63
N LEU A 217 -18.39 15.46 19.95
CA LEU A 217 -17.61 16.29 19.01
C LEU A 217 -16.28 15.62 18.63
N ALA A 218 -15.56 15.06 19.60
CA ALA A 218 -14.34 14.31 19.37
C ALA A 218 -14.57 13.08 18.48
N ASN A 219 -15.64 12.31 18.76
CA ASN A 219 -16.04 11.20 17.89
C ASN A 219 -16.39 11.66 16.47
N GLY A 220 -17.09 12.79 16.34
CA GLY A 220 -17.40 13.40 15.05
C GLY A 220 -16.15 13.79 14.26
N SER A 221 -15.11 14.30 14.93
CA SER A 221 -13.81 14.57 14.29
C SER A 221 -13.16 13.29 13.80
N ARG A 222 -13.05 12.28 14.65
CA ARG A 222 -12.46 10.98 14.29
C ARG A 222 -13.13 10.34 13.07
N LEU A 223 -14.46 10.39 12.99
CA LEU A 223 -15.20 9.87 11.84
C LEU A 223 -14.97 10.69 10.55
N ARG A 224 -14.73 12.00 10.65
CA ARG A 224 -14.35 12.83 9.50
C ARG A 224 -12.96 12.46 9.00
N ASP A 225 -12.00 12.32 9.91
CA ASP A 225 -10.62 11.96 9.55
C ASP A 225 -10.57 10.57 8.89
N GLU A 226 -11.32 9.60 9.42
CA GLU A 226 -11.44 8.25 8.84
C GLU A 226 -12.09 8.29 7.44
N LYS A 227 -13.11 9.12 7.25
CA LYS A 227 -13.74 9.33 5.94
C LYS A 227 -12.75 9.91 4.93
N GLU A 228 -12.00 10.94 5.30
CA GLU A 228 -11.00 11.57 4.43
C GLU A 228 -9.90 10.58 4.03
N PHE A 229 -9.46 9.73 4.98
CA PHE A 229 -8.53 8.64 4.70
C PHE A 229 -9.08 7.64 3.67
N LEU A 230 -10.33 7.18 3.82
CA LEU A 230 -10.96 6.26 2.87
C LEU A 230 -11.14 6.88 1.48
N GLU A 231 -11.46 8.18 1.41
CA GLU A 231 -11.56 8.91 0.14
C GLU A 231 -10.20 9.04 -0.55
N ALA A 232 -9.13 9.30 0.21
CA ALA A 232 -7.75 9.33 -0.31
C ALA A 232 -7.31 7.96 -0.85
N GLN A 233 -7.61 6.87 -0.12
CA GLN A 233 -7.34 5.50 -0.57
C GLN A 233 -8.07 5.18 -1.89
N ARG A 234 -9.35 5.56 -2.02
CA ARG A 234 -10.12 5.39 -3.26
C ARG A 234 -9.46 6.10 -4.44
N ILE A 235 -9.02 7.36 -4.24
CA ILE A 235 -8.35 8.14 -5.29
C ILE A 235 -7.03 7.46 -5.70
N ARG A 236 -6.23 6.97 -4.74
CA ARG A 236 -4.97 6.26 -5.06
C ARG A 236 -5.23 5.00 -5.88
N MET A 237 -6.19 4.17 -5.47
CA MET A 237 -6.52 2.94 -6.18
C MET A 237 -6.91 3.22 -7.64
N ASN A 238 -7.81 4.20 -7.85
CA ASN A 238 -8.21 4.59 -9.21
C ASN A 238 -7.04 5.09 -10.05
N LYS A 239 -6.15 5.93 -9.49
CA LYS A 239 -4.93 6.36 -10.18
C LYS A 239 -4.02 5.19 -10.55
N SER A 240 -3.89 4.19 -9.67
CA SER A 240 -3.11 2.98 -9.94
C SER A 240 -3.71 2.16 -11.08
N ILE A 241 -5.04 2.04 -11.12
CA ILE A 241 -5.75 1.33 -12.19
C ILE A 241 -5.55 2.04 -13.54
N GLU A 242 -5.68 3.37 -13.59
CA GLU A 242 -5.50 4.11 -14.84
C GLU A 242 -4.05 4.01 -15.36
N LYS A 243 -3.05 4.11 -14.47
CA LYS A 243 -1.64 3.88 -14.85
C LYS A 243 -1.42 2.47 -15.42
N ALA A 244 -2.02 1.45 -14.80
CA ALA A 244 -1.90 0.08 -15.29
C ALA A 244 -2.57 -0.09 -16.68
N LYS A 245 -3.71 0.58 -16.93
CA LYS A 245 -4.35 0.59 -18.25
C LYS A 245 -3.49 1.26 -19.31
N GLU A 246 -2.92 2.42 -19.00
CA GLU A 246 -1.99 3.14 -19.89
C GLU A 246 -0.79 2.27 -20.25
N GLU A 247 -0.22 1.56 -19.27
CA GLU A 247 0.92 0.67 -19.49
C GLU A 247 0.58 -0.53 -20.38
N VAL A 248 -0.57 -1.16 -20.16
CA VAL A 248 -1.08 -2.24 -21.03
C VAL A 248 -1.26 -1.73 -22.46
N HIS A 249 -1.87 -0.56 -22.64
CA HIS A 249 -2.05 0.04 -23.96
C HIS A 249 -0.70 0.36 -24.63
N ARG A 250 0.24 0.95 -23.89
CA ARG A 250 1.58 1.31 -24.38
C ARG A 250 2.36 0.09 -24.88
N ILE A 251 2.30 -1.04 -24.15
CA ILE A 251 2.97 -2.29 -24.55
C ILE A 251 2.31 -2.88 -25.80
N ALA A 252 0.97 -2.88 -25.86
CA ALA A 252 0.24 -3.36 -27.03
C ALA A 252 0.61 -2.56 -28.30
N GLU A 253 0.61 -1.22 -28.22
CA GLU A 253 1.03 -0.35 -29.32
C GLU A 253 2.48 -0.60 -29.75
N ARG A 254 3.39 -0.77 -28.78
CA ARG A 254 4.80 -1.09 -29.09
C ARG A 254 4.95 -2.41 -29.85
N ASN A 255 4.21 -3.44 -29.45
CA ASN A 255 4.23 -4.74 -30.13
C ASN A 255 3.63 -4.66 -31.53
N MET A 256 2.51 -3.95 -31.70
CA MET A 256 1.93 -3.70 -33.02
C MET A 256 2.91 -2.95 -33.92
N ALA A 257 3.59 -1.92 -33.40
CA ALA A 257 4.60 -1.18 -34.14
C ALA A 257 5.77 -2.08 -34.59
N LEU A 258 6.24 -2.99 -33.72
CA LEU A 258 7.30 -3.93 -34.06
C LEU A 258 6.88 -4.89 -35.19
N ILE A 259 5.64 -5.40 -35.13
CA ILE A 259 5.07 -6.25 -36.19
C ILE A 259 4.98 -5.48 -37.51
N ARG A 260 4.47 -4.25 -37.47
CA ARG A 260 4.36 -3.38 -38.66
C ARG A 260 5.72 -3.01 -39.24
N GLN A 261 6.70 -2.73 -38.39
CA GLN A 261 8.07 -2.45 -38.84
C GLN A 261 8.69 -3.67 -39.53
N HIS A 262 8.47 -4.87 -38.99
CA HIS A 262 8.94 -6.10 -39.62
C HIS A 262 8.26 -6.33 -40.98
N GLU A 263 6.94 -6.13 -41.06
CA GLU A 263 6.16 -6.19 -42.31
C GLU A 263 6.73 -5.23 -43.36
N SER A 264 6.92 -3.95 -43.01
CA SER A 264 7.51 -2.96 -43.92
C SER A 264 8.92 -3.33 -44.37
N SER A 265 9.78 -3.76 -43.44
CA SER A 265 11.17 -4.13 -43.75
C SER A 265 11.26 -5.31 -44.72
N VAL A 266 10.48 -6.37 -44.49
CA VAL A 266 10.50 -7.56 -45.36
C VAL A 266 9.89 -7.21 -46.72
N THR A 267 8.81 -6.42 -46.75
CA THR A 267 8.17 -5.98 -48.00
C THR A 267 9.10 -5.10 -48.83
N GLU A 268 9.81 -4.15 -48.21
CA GLU A 268 10.83 -3.35 -48.90
C GLU A 268 11.95 -4.21 -49.47
N GLN A 269 12.41 -5.23 -48.73
CA GLN A 269 13.44 -6.14 -49.22
C GLN A 269 12.96 -6.92 -50.46
N LEU A 270 11.70 -7.39 -50.44
CA LEU A 270 11.09 -8.06 -51.59
C LEU A 270 10.98 -7.14 -52.81
N ILE A 271 10.55 -5.90 -52.62
CA ILE A 271 10.46 -4.90 -53.70
C ILE A 271 11.85 -4.62 -54.28
N ARG A 272 12.88 -4.40 -53.44
CA ARG A 272 14.25 -4.18 -53.92
C ARG A 272 14.79 -5.36 -54.72
N GLN A 273 14.54 -6.59 -54.27
CA GLN A 273 14.94 -7.79 -55.02
C GLN A 273 14.22 -7.87 -56.36
N LYS A 274 12.93 -7.54 -56.40
CA LYS A 274 12.15 -7.47 -57.63
C LYS A 274 12.71 -6.43 -58.60
N ASP A 275 12.98 -5.22 -58.14
CA ASP A 275 13.45 -4.11 -58.99
C ASP A 275 14.83 -4.41 -59.61
N VAL A 276 15.73 -5.02 -58.82
CA VAL A 276 17.05 -5.46 -59.32
C VAL A 276 16.87 -6.53 -60.40
N PHE A 277 16.02 -7.53 -60.17
CA PHE A 277 15.74 -8.58 -61.16
C PHE A 277 15.09 -8.01 -62.43
N GLU A 278 14.09 -7.14 -62.32
CA GLU A 278 13.43 -6.51 -63.47
C GLU A 278 14.44 -5.69 -64.29
N THR A 279 15.35 -4.96 -63.64
CA THR A 279 16.40 -4.20 -64.33
C THR A 279 17.37 -5.11 -65.11
N GLU A 280 17.84 -6.19 -64.48
CA GLU A 280 18.73 -7.17 -65.13
C GLU A 280 18.05 -7.90 -66.30
N PHE A 281 16.77 -8.28 -66.11
CA PHE A 281 15.95 -8.91 -67.12
C PHE A 281 15.73 -7.97 -68.32
N SER A 282 15.30 -6.73 -68.08
CA SER A 282 15.10 -5.72 -69.12
C SER A 282 16.38 -5.44 -69.91
N ASN A 283 17.54 -5.35 -69.25
CA ASN A 283 18.83 -5.17 -69.94
C ASN A 283 19.18 -6.36 -70.83
N THR A 284 18.85 -7.58 -70.41
CA THR A 284 19.10 -8.80 -71.20
C THR A 284 18.19 -8.85 -72.41
N VAL A 285 16.89 -8.56 -72.24
CA VAL A 285 15.92 -8.47 -73.34
C VAL A 285 16.34 -7.39 -74.34
N PHE A 286 16.70 -6.19 -73.87
CA PHE A 286 17.14 -5.09 -74.74
C PHE A 286 18.34 -5.48 -75.61
N ARG A 287 19.34 -6.16 -75.05
CA ARG A 287 20.50 -6.66 -75.82
C ARG A 287 20.12 -7.71 -76.87
N MET A 288 19.08 -8.50 -76.61
CA MET A 288 18.56 -9.46 -77.59
C MET A 288 17.83 -8.72 -78.72
N ASP A 289 17.02 -7.71 -78.39
CA ASP A 289 16.33 -6.89 -79.38
C ASP A 289 17.31 -6.13 -80.28
N GLU A 290 18.38 -5.55 -79.75
CA GLU A 290 19.44 -4.91 -80.56
C GLU A 290 20.05 -5.88 -81.58
N LYS A 291 20.39 -7.09 -81.13
CA LYS A 291 21.02 -8.09 -82.00
C LYS A 291 20.03 -8.65 -83.04
N LEU A 292 18.75 -8.80 -82.68
CA LEU A 292 17.71 -9.17 -83.62
C LEU A 292 17.54 -8.10 -84.71
N ALA A 293 17.48 -6.82 -84.32
CA ALA A 293 17.36 -5.72 -85.26
C ALA A 293 18.55 -5.65 -86.25
N GLU A 294 19.78 -5.90 -85.77
CA GLU A 294 20.96 -5.99 -86.65
C GLU A 294 20.86 -7.12 -87.68
N ILE A 295 20.36 -8.30 -87.26
CA ILE A 295 20.17 -9.46 -88.14
C ILE A 295 19.06 -9.17 -89.16
N GLU A 296 17.91 -8.68 -88.71
CA GLU A 296 16.76 -8.37 -89.54
C GLU A 296 17.11 -7.33 -90.61
N SER A 297 17.79 -6.25 -90.24
CA SER A 297 18.23 -5.22 -91.19
C SER A 297 19.22 -5.76 -92.23
N GLY A 298 20.17 -6.61 -91.81
CA GLY A 298 21.11 -7.25 -92.72
C GLY A 298 20.42 -8.18 -93.72
N LEU A 299 19.43 -8.94 -93.27
CA LEU A 299 18.63 -9.83 -94.12
C LEU A 299 17.73 -9.04 -95.08
N GLU A 300 17.09 -7.96 -94.61
CA GLU A 300 16.26 -7.07 -95.43
C GLU A 300 17.06 -6.47 -96.59
N PHE A 301 18.23 -5.90 -96.29
CA PHE A 301 19.11 -5.31 -97.30
C PHE A 301 19.54 -6.34 -98.37
N CYS A 302 19.91 -7.56 -97.95
CA CYS A 302 20.29 -8.61 -98.89
C CYS A 302 19.10 -9.09 -99.74
N ASN A 303 17.93 -9.26 -99.12
CA ASN A 303 16.71 -9.65 -99.82
C ASN A 303 16.31 -8.61 -100.88
N ASP A 304 16.39 -7.31 -100.57
CA ASP A 304 16.13 -6.23 -101.51
C ASP A 304 17.05 -6.25 -102.73
N ILE A 305 18.36 -6.48 -102.51
CA ILE A 305 19.35 -6.57 -103.60
C ILE A 305 19.09 -7.80 -104.48
N LEU A 306 18.82 -8.95 -103.87
CA LEU A 306 18.55 -10.19 -104.60
C LEU A 306 17.24 -10.09 -105.42
N GLN A 307 16.21 -9.43 -104.88
CA GLN A 307 14.93 -9.23 -105.58
C GLN A 307 15.07 -8.37 -106.83
N ARG A 308 15.98 -7.39 -106.85
CA ARG A 308 16.26 -6.56 -108.04
C ARG A 308 16.92 -7.35 -109.17
N ASN A 309 17.51 -8.52 -108.88
CA ASN A 309 18.12 -9.45 -109.82
C ASN A 309 19.15 -8.81 -110.76
N ASN A 310 20.04 -7.98 -110.21
CA ASN A 310 21.04 -7.20 -110.94
C ASN A 310 22.46 -7.71 -110.63
N LEU A 311 23.03 -8.52 -111.53
CA LEU A 311 24.29 -9.23 -111.28
C LEU A 311 25.49 -8.32 -110.95
N PRO A 312 25.76 -7.21 -111.66
CA PRO A 312 26.81 -6.25 -111.27
C PRO A 312 26.64 -5.66 -109.87
N GLU A 313 25.42 -5.35 -109.44
CA GLU A 313 25.12 -4.80 -108.10
C GLU A 313 25.38 -5.85 -107.01
N ILE A 314 24.99 -7.10 -107.27
CA ILE A 314 25.24 -8.24 -106.38
C ILE A 314 26.74 -8.49 -106.21
N LEU A 315 27.48 -8.61 -107.33
CA LEU A 315 28.93 -8.88 -107.29
C LEU A 315 29.73 -7.74 -106.64
N ASN A 316 29.24 -6.50 -106.70
CA ASN A 316 29.90 -5.34 -106.07
C ASN A 316 29.86 -5.38 -104.53
N VAL A 317 28.85 -6.05 -103.93
CA VAL A 317 28.70 -6.13 -102.47
C VAL A 317 28.87 -7.56 -101.92
N GLU A 318 29.09 -8.55 -102.78
CA GLU A 318 29.16 -9.98 -102.44
C GLU A 318 30.13 -10.26 -101.28
N GLU A 319 31.37 -9.80 -101.38
CA GLU A 319 32.39 -10.02 -100.35
C GLU A 319 32.04 -9.36 -99.01
N ILE A 320 31.41 -8.18 -99.05
CA ILE A 320 30.98 -7.44 -97.85
C ILE A 320 29.81 -8.15 -97.17
N LEU A 321 28.83 -8.62 -97.95
CA LEU A 321 27.69 -9.39 -97.44
C LEU A 321 28.13 -10.71 -96.83
N GLU A 322 29.05 -11.42 -97.50
CA GLU A 322 29.58 -12.68 -97.01
C GLU A 322 30.30 -12.50 -95.66
N GLN A 323 31.15 -11.48 -95.53
CA GLN A 323 31.79 -11.14 -94.26
C GLN A 323 30.76 -10.77 -93.18
N ARG A 324 29.79 -9.90 -93.48
CA ARG A 324 28.80 -9.45 -92.50
C ARG A 324 27.89 -10.59 -92.03
N PHE A 325 27.48 -11.48 -92.93
CA PHE A 325 26.68 -12.66 -92.56
C PHE A 325 27.50 -13.68 -91.78
N GLN A 326 28.80 -13.82 -92.06
CA GLN A 326 29.66 -14.65 -91.24
C GLN A 326 29.84 -14.10 -89.81
N GLU A 327 29.79 -12.77 -89.64
CA GLU A 327 29.74 -12.13 -88.31
C GLU A 327 28.41 -12.37 -87.60
N LEU A 328 27.30 -12.10 -88.28
CA LEU A 328 25.94 -12.20 -87.71
C LEU A 328 25.50 -13.64 -87.45
N SER A 329 26.01 -14.61 -88.21
CA SER A 329 25.71 -16.04 -88.07
C SER A 329 26.37 -16.67 -86.84
N LYS A 330 27.36 -16.02 -86.22
CA LYS A 330 27.99 -16.53 -84.99
C LYS A 330 26.95 -16.54 -83.85
N PRO A 331 26.74 -17.69 -83.18
CA PRO A 331 25.85 -17.76 -82.02
C PRO A 331 26.28 -16.71 -81.00
N SER A 332 25.32 -15.96 -80.47
CA SER A 332 25.63 -15.01 -79.40
C SER A 332 26.08 -15.78 -78.16
N ASP A 333 27.20 -15.39 -77.55
CA ASP A 333 27.65 -15.85 -76.22
C ASP A 333 26.72 -15.36 -75.08
N ALA A 334 25.54 -14.82 -75.41
CA ALA A 334 24.51 -14.39 -74.47
C ALA A 334 23.81 -15.60 -73.80
N ASN A 335 24.60 -16.52 -73.24
CA ASN A 335 24.14 -17.54 -72.30
C ASN A 335 23.93 -16.94 -70.90
N VAL A 336 23.38 -15.73 -70.82
CA VAL A 336 22.98 -15.12 -69.56
C VAL A 336 21.49 -15.34 -69.43
N LYS A 337 21.09 -16.55 -69.03
CA LYS A 337 19.74 -16.72 -68.47
C LYS A 337 19.73 -15.94 -67.15
N PRO A 338 18.89 -14.91 -66.99
CA PRO A 338 18.70 -14.29 -65.69
C PRO A 338 18.30 -15.39 -64.71
N ASN A 339 18.92 -15.41 -63.53
CA ASN A 339 18.64 -16.45 -62.56
C ASN A 339 17.24 -16.21 -61.97
N CYS A 340 16.25 -16.98 -62.42
CA CYS A 340 14.88 -16.89 -61.90
C CYS A 340 14.79 -17.62 -60.56
N TYR A 341 14.63 -16.88 -59.46
CA TYR A 341 14.44 -17.47 -58.13
C TYR A 341 12.95 -17.43 -57.73
N GLU A 342 12.45 -18.52 -57.15
CA GLU A 342 11.13 -18.56 -56.50
C GLU A 342 11.25 -18.01 -55.07
N VAL A 343 10.45 -17.01 -54.73
CA VAL A 343 10.49 -16.37 -53.41
C VAL A 343 9.35 -16.91 -52.55
N LYS A 344 9.69 -17.46 -51.38
CA LYS A 344 8.72 -17.99 -50.41
C LYS A 344 8.99 -17.41 -49.02
N TYR A 345 8.00 -16.73 -48.45
CA TYR A 345 8.03 -16.34 -47.04
C TYR A 345 7.66 -17.55 -46.16
N VAL A 346 8.55 -17.91 -45.22
CA VAL A 346 8.29 -18.95 -44.23
C VAL A 346 8.05 -18.26 -42.89
N PRO A 347 6.80 -18.24 -42.38
CA PRO A 347 6.51 -17.66 -41.08
C PRO A 347 7.14 -18.51 -39.98
N ASN A 348 7.65 -17.87 -38.93
CA ASN A 348 7.97 -18.57 -37.70
C ASN A 348 6.70 -19.22 -37.13
N GLN A 349 6.81 -20.42 -36.56
CA GLN A 349 5.70 -21.04 -35.84
C GLN A 349 5.34 -20.17 -34.63
N LEU A 350 4.16 -19.55 -34.67
CA LEU A 350 3.64 -18.63 -33.65
C LEU A 350 3.41 -19.28 -32.25
N PHE A 351 3.78 -20.54 -32.05
CA PHE A 351 3.61 -21.27 -30.79
C PHE A 351 4.65 -20.93 -29.72
N CYS A 352 5.66 -20.11 -30.02
CA CYS A 352 6.75 -19.81 -29.06
C CYS A 352 6.54 -18.53 -28.22
N LEU A 353 5.41 -17.83 -28.34
CA LEU A 353 5.06 -16.70 -27.47
C LEU A 353 4.17 -17.17 -26.30
N GLU A 354 4.63 -18.17 -25.55
CA GLU A 354 4.08 -18.47 -24.22
C GLU A 354 4.63 -17.53 -23.13
N GLU A 355 5.48 -16.56 -23.48
CA GLU A 355 5.84 -15.46 -22.59
C GLU A 355 4.75 -14.38 -22.66
N SER A 356 3.77 -14.54 -21.78
CA SER A 356 2.60 -13.70 -21.51
C SER A 356 2.71 -12.23 -21.94
N THR A 357 1.63 -11.69 -22.50
CA THR A 357 1.39 -10.27 -22.86
C THR A 357 1.36 -9.29 -21.66
N GLY A 358 2.11 -9.61 -20.59
CA GLY A 358 2.07 -8.98 -19.28
C GLY A 358 1.10 -9.68 -18.32
N LYS A 359 1.34 -9.55 -17.02
CA LYS A 359 0.48 -10.04 -15.95
C LYS A 359 0.04 -8.87 -15.08
N LEU A 360 -1.25 -8.74 -14.82
CA LEU A 360 -1.76 -7.73 -13.88
C LEU A 360 -1.42 -8.17 -12.45
N LEU A 361 -0.57 -7.40 -11.77
CA LEU A 361 -0.22 -7.59 -10.37
C LEU A 361 -1.08 -6.64 -9.51
N THR A 362 -1.64 -7.17 -8.42
CA THR A 362 -2.44 -6.39 -7.47
C THR A 362 -1.90 -6.60 -6.05
N SER A 363 -1.89 -5.54 -5.27
CA SER A 363 -1.51 -5.59 -3.85
C SER A 363 -2.73 -5.34 -2.97
N LYS A 364 -2.79 -6.05 -1.84
CA LYS A 364 -3.77 -5.85 -0.77
C LYS A 364 -3.15 -5.16 0.45
N THR A 365 -1.90 -4.72 0.34
CA THR A 365 -1.13 -4.17 1.45
C THR A 365 -1.69 -2.83 1.89
N VAL A 366 -1.86 -2.68 3.20
CA VAL A 366 -2.32 -1.46 3.86
C VAL A 366 -1.15 -0.91 4.70
N PRO A 367 -0.54 0.23 4.30
CA PRO A 367 0.61 0.78 5.02
C PRO A 367 0.33 1.09 6.48
N SER A 368 -0.85 1.62 6.81
CA SER A 368 -1.26 1.94 8.18
C SER A 368 -1.50 0.71 9.07
N SER A 369 -1.71 -0.47 8.48
CA SER A 369 -1.83 -1.74 9.20
C SER A 369 -0.50 -2.49 9.29
N SER A 370 0.53 -2.05 8.55
CA SER A 370 1.83 -2.71 8.51
C SER A 370 2.67 -2.36 9.75
N GLU A 371 3.51 -3.29 10.17
CA GLU A 371 4.23 -3.24 11.46
C GLU A 371 5.74 -3.32 11.28
N VAL A 372 6.49 -2.92 12.31
CA VAL A 372 7.95 -3.03 12.35
C VAL A 372 8.36 -3.64 13.68
N GLU A 373 9.31 -4.56 13.63
CA GLU A 373 9.84 -5.27 14.78
C GLU A 373 11.36 -5.33 14.71
N GLY A 374 12.04 -5.21 15.85
CA GLY A 374 13.49 -5.35 15.95
C GLY A 374 14.13 -4.25 16.78
N THR A 375 15.18 -4.61 17.52
CA THR A 375 15.91 -3.69 18.41
C THR A 375 16.61 -2.59 17.62
N GLY A 376 17.03 -2.86 16.37
CA GLY A 376 17.59 -1.87 15.47
C GLY A 376 16.63 -0.75 15.05
N LEU A 377 15.37 -0.74 15.49
CA LEU A 377 14.45 0.39 15.29
C LEU A 377 14.59 1.46 16.38
N THR A 378 15.01 1.07 17.59
CA THR A 378 14.99 1.94 18.78
C THR A 378 16.37 2.14 19.40
N GLU A 379 17.26 1.16 19.29
CA GLU A 379 18.62 1.22 19.85
C GLU A 379 19.68 0.67 18.90
N GLY A 380 20.87 1.26 18.95
CA GLY A 380 22.03 0.82 18.19
C GLY A 380 23.35 1.19 18.86
N THR A 381 24.45 0.63 18.35
CA THR A 381 25.81 0.95 18.81
C THR A 381 26.62 1.46 17.62
N GLN A 382 27.40 2.52 17.85
CA GLN A 382 28.24 3.12 16.83
C GLN A 382 29.18 2.08 16.19
N GLY A 383 29.16 1.99 14.86
CA GLY A 383 29.99 1.10 14.07
C GLY A 383 29.53 -0.36 14.04
N GLU A 384 28.39 -0.71 14.64
CA GLU A 384 27.82 -2.06 14.61
C GLU A 384 26.58 -2.12 13.71
N ASP A 385 26.42 -3.23 12.99
CA ASP A 385 25.27 -3.44 12.11
C ASP A 385 23.99 -3.57 12.93
N CYS A 386 23.03 -2.70 12.64
CA CYS A 386 21.71 -2.69 13.24
C CYS A 386 20.71 -3.28 12.24
N VAL A 387 19.80 -4.12 12.73
CA VAL A 387 18.80 -4.80 11.91
C VAL A 387 17.42 -4.69 12.54
N PHE A 388 16.41 -4.43 11.70
CA PHE A 388 15.00 -4.58 12.05
C PHE A 388 14.21 -5.09 10.85
N THR A 389 12.99 -5.56 11.10
CA THR A 389 12.12 -6.21 10.11
C THR A 389 10.82 -5.43 9.97
N ILE A 390 10.41 -5.16 8.74
CA ILE A 390 9.11 -4.58 8.39
C ILE A 390 8.19 -5.71 7.91
N ILE A 391 6.96 -5.74 8.40
CA ILE A 391 5.95 -6.75 8.08
C ILE A 391 4.75 -6.06 7.40
N THR A 392 4.53 -6.34 6.12
CA THR A 392 3.39 -5.81 5.36
C THR A 392 2.12 -6.59 5.69
N LYS A 393 1.04 -5.85 6.00
CA LYS A 393 -0.26 -6.42 6.39
C LYS A 393 -1.41 -5.92 5.52
N ASP A 394 -2.44 -6.75 5.39
CA ASP A 394 -3.68 -6.39 4.70
C ASP A 394 -4.67 -5.63 5.61
N SER A 395 -5.85 -5.31 5.08
CA SER A 395 -6.92 -4.63 5.83
C SER A 395 -7.46 -5.41 7.03
N HIS A 396 -7.20 -6.73 7.09
CA HIS A 396 -7.62 -7.61 8.19
C HIS A 396 -6.49 -7.86 9.20
N GLY A 397 -5.31 -7.24 8.99
CA GLY A 397 -4.13 -7.41 9.85
C GLY A 397 -3.33 -8.69 9.57
N ASN A 398 -3.63 -9.41 8.48
CA ASN A 398 -2.87 -10.59 8.10
C ASN A 398 -1.64 -10.21 7.28
N LYS A 399 -0.55 -10.95 7.46
CA LYS A 399 0.67 -10.78 6.67
C LYS A 399 0.36 -11.03 5.18
N THR A 400 0.76 -10.10 4.33
CA THR A 400 0.56 -10.17 2.87
C THR A 400 1.83 -9.73 2.14
N TYR A 401 2.00 -10.20 0.92
CA TYR A 401 3.13 -9.85 0.05
C TYR A 401 2.61 -9.46 -1.32
N SER A 402 3.18 -8.42 -1.91
CA SER A 402 3.01 -8.10 -3.32
C SER A 402 4.33 -7.64 -3.92
N GLU A 403 4.64 -8.13 -5.12
CA GLU A 403 5.87 -7.79 -5.87
C GLU A 403 5.95 -6.29 -6.25
N ILE A 404 4.83 -5.58 -6.16
CA ILE A 404 4.73 -4.13 -6.42
C ILE A 404 4.81 -3.28 -5.14
N ASP A 405 4.88 -3.89 -3.95
CA ASP A 405 4.96 -3.16 -2.69
C ASP A 405 6.35 -2.54 -2.54
N LYS A 406 6.43 -1.22 -2.75
CA LYS A 406 7.67 -0.47 -2.60
C LYS A 406 7.90 -0.10 -1.13
N VAL A 407 8.93 -0.68 -0.53
CA VAL A 407 9.36 -0.37 0.86
C VAL A 407 10.58 0.54 0.82
N ILE A 408 10.48 1.69 1.48
CA ILE A 408 11.54 2.71 1.55
C ILE A 408 11.79 3.02 3.03
N VAL A 409 13.06 3.12 3.41
CA VAL A 409 13.46 3.49 4.76
C VAL A 409 14.47 4.63 4.69
N ASP A 410 14.15 5.74 5.35
CA ASP A 410 15.01 6.90 5.50
C ASP A 410 15.44 7.04 6.96
N ILE A 411 16.74 7.01 7.23
CA ILE A 411 17.30 7.20 8.58
C ILE A 411 18.08 8.51 8.58
N LYS A 412 17.69 9.48 9.41
CA LYS A 412 18.33 10.82 9.46
C LYS A 412 18.74 11.20 10.87
N SER A 413 19.96 11.71 11.04
CA SER A 413 20.44 12.25 12.32
C SER A 413 19.62 13.46 12.73
N VAL A 414 19.15 13.50 13.99
CA VAL A 414 18.40 14.65 14.53
C VAL A 414 19.30 15.89 14.67
N GLN A 415 20.60 15.67 14.90
CA GLN A 415 21.57 16.75 15.18
C GLN A 415 22.17 17.35 13.90
N THR A 416 22.52 16.49 12.93
CA THR A 416 23.25 16.91 11.72
C THR A 416 22.39 16.89 10.45
N GLY A 417 21.23 16.24 10.48
CA GLY A 417 20.40 16.01 9.30
C GLY A 417 21.00 15.01 8.30
N ALA A 418 22.18 14.44 8.58
CA ALA A 418 22.84 13.48 7.70
C ALA A 418 22.03 12.19 7.59
N ALA A 419 21.87 11.70 6.35
CA ALA A 419 21.16 10.46 6.06
C ALA A 419 22.11 9.26 6.16
N LEU A 420 21.65 8.19 6.81
CA LEU A 420 22.31 6.88 6.85
C LEU A 420 21.77 6.00 5.74
N GLN A 421 22.66 5.29 5.05
CA GLN A 421 22.27 4.35 4.02
C GLN A 421 21.80 3.03 4.65
N ALA A 422 20.56 2.65 4.36
CA ALA A 422 20.00 1.37 4.78
C ALA A 422 19.90 0.42 3.57
N LYS A 423 20.24 -0.85 3.79
CA LYS A 423 20.07 -1.95 2.84
C LYS A 423 18.84 -2.75 3.22
N ILE A 424 17.88 -2.80 2.29
CA ILE A 424 16.61 -3.53 2.45
C ILE A 424 16.72 -4.86 1.68
N THR A 425 16.38 -5.96 2.34
CA THR A 425 16.34 -7.31 1.76
C THR A 425 14.90 -7.83 1.81
N ASP A 426 14.29 -8.05 0.65
CA ASP A 426 12.95 -8.63 0.54
C ASP A 426 13.01 -10.15 0.65
N SER A 427 12.19 -10.72 1.52
CA SER A 427 12.06 -12.17 1.71
C SER A 427 10.97 -12.80 0.84
N ASN A 428 10.32 -12.02 -0.02
CA ASN A 428 9.22 -12.40 -0.92
C ASN A 428 8.04 -13.06 -0.22
N ASN A 429 7.83 -12.70 1.05
CA ASN A 429 6.78 -13.28 1.89
C ASN A 429 6.06 -12.23 2.74
N GLY A 430 6.31 -10.94 2.48
CA GLY A 430 5.77 -9.80 3.23
C GLY A 430 6.61 -9.40 4.44
N CYS A 431 7.83 -9.94 4.57
CA CYS A 431 8.84 -9.45 5.51
C CYS A 431 10.02 -8.84 4.74
N TYR A 432 10.39 -7.63 5.15
CA TYR A 432 11.51 -6.89 4.60
C TYR A 432 12.52 -6.65 5.73
N THR A 433 13.74 -7.18 5.57
CA THR A 433 14.82 -7.02 6.55
C THR A 433 15.63 -5.79 6.20
N VAL A 434 15.71 -4.85 7.12
CA VAL A 434 16.45 -3.59 6.96
C VAL A 434 17.74 -3.69 7.77
N SER A 435 18.87 -3.44 7.14
CA SER A 435 20.20 -3.45 7.75
C SER A 435 20.91 -2.13 7.48
N TYR A 436 21.52 -1.54 8.51
CA TYR A 436 22.26 -0.27 8.39
C TYR A 436 23.35 -0.20 9.46
N ASN A 437 24.36 0.65 9.25
CA ASN A 437 25.48 0.78 10.18
C ASN A 437 25.71 2.26 10.55
N PRO A 438 25.40 2.69 11.79
CA PRO A 438 25.56 4.08 12.21
C PRO A 438 27.01 4.39 12.59
N GLN A 439 27.66 5.30 11.84
CA GLN A 439 29.06 5.69 12.09
C GLN A 439 29.23 6.71 13.22
N THR A 440 28.15 7.37 13.63
CA THR A 440 28.13 8.35 14.71
C THR A 440 27.12 7.96 15.77
N ALA A 441 27.45 8.22 17.04
CA ALA A 441 26.51 8.12 18.14
C ALA A 441 25.57 9.34 18.17
N GLY A 442 24.38 9.17 18.74
CA GLY A 442 23.36 10.23 18.83
C GLY A 442 21.95 9.73 18.52
N ASP A 443 21.02 10.66 18.44
CA ASP A 443 19.60 10.40 18.15
C ASP A 443 19.32 10.50 16.64
N PHE A 444 18.53 9.56 16.12
CA PHE A 444 18.14 9.46 14.71
C PHE A 444 16.63 9.27 14.57
N ASN A 445 16.07 9.84 13.50
CA ASN A 445 14.69 9.60 13.06
C ASN A 445 14.70 8.54 11.97
N VAL A 446 13.94 7.45 12.16
CA VAL A 446 13.75 6.38 11.18
C VAL A 446 12.34 6.51 10.59
N THR A 447 12.25 6.88 9.32
CA THR A 447 10.97 6.98 8.60
C THR A 447 10.82 5.79 7.66
N VAL A 448 9.81 4.97 7.90
CA VAL A 448 9.47 3.81 7.07
C VAL A 448 8.25 4.14 6.21
N HIS A 449 8.35 3.91 4.91
CA HIS A 449 7.27 4.01 3.94
C HIS A 449 7.00 2.66 3.27
N VAL A 450 5.73 2.32 3.11
CA VAL A 450 5.24 1.17 2.35
C VAL A 450 4.25 1.71 1.32
N ALA A 451 4.42 1.34 0.05
CA ALA A 451 3.59 1.85 -1.06
C ALA A 451 3.51 3.40 -1.10
N ASP A 452 4.66 4.05 -0.87
CA ASP A 452 4.85 5.50 -0.79
C ASP A 452 4.06 6.22 0.33
N GLU A 453 3.53 5.49 1.32
CA GLU A 453 2.92 6.05 2.53
C GLU A 453 3.68 5.69 3.80
N PRO A 454 3.75 6.58 4.79
CA PRO A 454 4.32 6.25 6.09
C PRO A 454 3.43 5.21 6.80
N ILE A 455 4.07 4.20 7.38
CA ILE A 455 3.38 3.22 8.22
C ILE A 455 3.00 3.82 9.58
N LYS A 456 2.12 3.14 10.31
CA LYS A 456 1.72 3.56 11.65
C LYS A 456 2.92 3.60 12.61
N GLY A 457 3.09 4.73 13.30
CA GLY A 457 4.21 4.94 14.24
C GLY A 457 5.46 5.57 13.62
N SER A 458 5.51 5.70 12.29
CA SER A 458 6.58 6.42 11.59
C SER A 458 6.40 7.95 11.74
N PRO A 459 7.47 8.73 12.02
CA PRO A 459 8.86 8.31 12.22
C PRO A 459 9.15 7.76 13.63
N PHE A 460 10.04 6.77 13.71
CA PHE A 460 10.52 6.15 14.94
C PHE A 460 11.80 6.82 15.47
N GLN A 461 12.02 6.75 16.78
CA GLN A 461 13.19 7.33 17.46
C GLN A 461 14.24 6.25 17.73
N LEU A 462 15.43 6.40 17.14
CA LEU A 462 16.58 5.51 17.30
C LEU A 462 17.68 6.20 18.12
N LYS A 463 18.18 5.55 19.17
CA LYS A 463 19.32 6.02 19.97
C LYS A 463 20.55 5.17 19.72
N VAL A 464 21.61 5.79 19.19
CA VAL A 464 22.90 5.12 18.96
C VAL A 464 23.89 5.48 20.07
N LYS A 465 24.39 4.48 20.80
CA LYS A 465 25.39 4.65 21.86
C LYS A 465 26.80 4.64 21.29
N GLU A 466 27.71 5.40 21.90
CA GLU A 466 29.14 5.35 21.54
C GLU A 466 29.73 3.98 21.87
N LYS A 467 30.53 3.46 20.93
CA LYS A 467 31.28 2.22 21.13
C LYS A 467 32.52 2.51 21.96
N ILE A 468 32.48 2.12 23.23
CA ILE A 468 33.64 2.22 24.14
C ILE A 468 34.74 1.30 23.62
N ARG A 469 35.79 1.88 23.03
CA ARG A 469 36.98 1.13 22.61
C ARG A 469 37.76 0.68 23.85
N LYS A 470 37.70 -0.61 24.19
CA LYS A 470 38.86 -1.26 24.82
C LYS A 470 39.84 -1.55 23.69
N SER A 471 41.03 -0.97 23.80
CA SER A 471 42.14 -1.12 22.86
C SER A 471 42.54 -2.58 22.75
N GLU A 472 42.46 -3.16 21.56
CA GLU A 472 43.35 -4.23 21.09
C GLU A 472 43.18 -4.33 19.57
N ASP A 473 44.27 -4.02 18.86
CA ASP A 473 44.39 -3.98 17.41
C ASP A 473 44.14 -5.36 16.79
N TYR A 474 43.45 -5.42 15.64
CA TYR A 474 43.33 -6.64 14.84
C TYR A 474 43.85 -6.40 13.41
N GLN A 475 44.91 -7.13 13.08
CA GLN A 475 45.36 -7.43 11.71
C GLN A 475 44.64 -8.70 11.19
N PRO A 476 44.56 -8.93 9.86
CA PRO A 476 43.88 -10.08 9.28
C PRO A 476 44.67 -11.39 9.44
N PHE A 477 43.96 -12.50 9.63
CA PHE A 477 44.49 -13.85 9.82
C PHE A 477 44.61 -14.62 8.50
N GLY A 478 45.81 -15.15 8.25
CA GLY A 478 46.08 -16.18 7.25
C GLY A 478 47.56 -16.27 6.86
N LEU A 479 48.32 -17.19 7.48
CA LEU A 479 49.38 -17.99 6.84
C LEU A 479 50.12 -18.88 7.85
N VAL A 480 50.66 -19.97 7.33
CA VAL A 480 51.38 -21.06 8.00
C VAL A 480 52.69 -20.52 8.59
N GLU A 481 52.82 -20.49 9.92
CA GLU A 481 54.11 -20.20 10.59
C GLU A 481 54.92 -21.49 10.77
N GLU A 482 56.08 -21.58 10.12
CA GLU A 482 57.07 -22.62 10.38
C GLU A 482 57.63 -22.48 11.81
N GLY A 483 57.64 -23.57 12.59
CA GLY A 483 58.32 -23.63 13.88
C GLY A 483 57.46 -23.48 15.14
N LYS A 484 56.12 -23.43 15.04
CA LYS A 484 55.22 -23.37 16.22
C LYS A 484 54.65 -24.74 16.62
N ALA A 485 54.71 -25.08 17.91
CA ALA A 485 54.17 -26.32 18.46
C ALA A 485 52.64 -26.28 18.55
N CYS A 486 51.99 -27.38 18.20
CA CYS A 486 50.55 -27.52 18.45
C CYS A 486 50.26 -27.54 19.95
N HIS A 487 49.33 -26.72 20.42
CA HIS A 487 49.01 -26.59 21.83
C HIS A 487 48.18 -27.76 22.40
N VAL A 488 47.71 -28.68 21.55
CA VAL A 488 46.95 -29.88 21.97
C VAL A 488 47.83 -31.12 21.97
N CYS A 489 48.69 -31.28 20.96
CA CYS A 489 49.55 -32.45 20.79
C CYS A 489 51.00 -32.20 21.28
N PHE A 490 51.36 -30.94 21.55
CA PHE A 490 52.72 -30.46 21.88
C PHE A 490 53.81 -30.88 20.89
N TYR A 491 53.42 -31.42 19.74
CA TYR A 491 54.32 -31.85 18.66
C TYR A 491 54.60 -30.67 17.73
N ASN A 492 55.87 -30.52 17.35
CA ASN A 492 56.32 -29.65 16.27
C ASN A 492 55.98 -30.32 14.93
N ALA A 493 54.71 -30.34 14.56
CA ALA A 493 54.25 -30.89 13.29
C ALA A 493 53.83 -29.76 12.35
N VAL A 494 54.35 -29.73 11.12
CA VAL A 494 53.96 -28.78 10.07
C VAL A 494 52.95 -29.48 9.15
N PRO A 495 51.80 -28.89 8.79
CA PRO A 495 51.33 -27.54 9.12
C PRO A 495 50.45 -27.46 10.39
N VAL A 496 50.59 -26.36 11.15
CA VAL A 496 49.68 -25.96 12.26
C VAL A 496 48.76 -24.82 11.85
N PHE A 497 47.52 -24.82 12.37
CA PHE A 497 46.53 -23.77 12.13
C PHE A 497 46.31 -22.94 13.39
N GLN A 498 46.25 -21.61 13.25
CA GLN A 498 45.91 -20.70 14.35
C GLN A 498 44.39 -20.43 14.37
N LEU A 499 43.75 -20.67 15.51
CA LEU A 499 42.32 -20.40 15.73
C LEU A 499 42.08 -18.91 15.99
N GLN A 500 40.83 -18.43 15.85
CA GLN A 500 40.42 -17.04 16.13
C GLN A 500 40.76 -16.55 17.55
N CYS A 501 40.95 -17.48 18.49
CA CYS A 501 41.37 -17.23 19.86
C CYS A 501 42.91 -17.20 20.06
N GLY A 502 43.70 -17.29 18.99
CA GLY A 502 45.16 -17.22 19.01
C GLY A 502 45.90 -18.56 19.20
N HIS A 503 45.19 -19.67 19.46
CA HIS A 503 45.80 -20.98 19.73
C HIS A 503 46.15 -21.79 18.46
N TYR A 504 47.25 -22.55 18.49
CA TYR A 504 47.78 -23.31 17.33
C TYR A 504 47.50 -24.82 17.41
N MET A 505 47.13 -25.47 16.29
CA MET A 505 46.72 -26.90 16.26
C MET A 505 47.29 -27.72 15.08
N CYS A 506 47.68 -28.99 15.32
CA CYS A 506 48.25 -29.96 14.34
C CYS A 506 47.19 -30.89 13.70
N CYS A 507 47.60 -31.67 12.69
CA CYS A 507 46.83 -32.46 11.70
C CYS A 507 45.68 -33.40 12.19
N LYS A 508 44.97 -33.98 11.20
CA LYS A 508 43.77 -34.85 11.18
C LYS A 508 43.31 -35.48 12.52
N GLY A 509 44.19 -36.09 13.31
CA GLY A 509 43.85 -36.71 14.61
C GLY A 509 43.53 -35.72 15.76
N CYS A 510 44.00 -34.48 15.71
CA CYS A 510 43.63 -33.46 16.72
C CYS A 510 42.29 -32.78 16.43
N LYS A 511 41.81 -32.81 15.17
CA LYS A 511 40.44 -32.40 14.80
C LYS A 511 39.39 -33.32 15.40
N GLU A 512 39.65 -34.62 15.45
CA GLU A 512 38.69 -35.62 15.94
C GLU A 512 38.44 -35.50 17.45
N LYS A 513 39.42 -35.02 18.23
CA LYS A 513 39.25 -34.76 19.67
C LYS A 513 38.43 -33.51 20.01
N LEU A 514 38.09 -32.68 19.02
CA LEU A 514 37.24 -31.48 19.17
C LEU A 514 35.75 -31.76 18.91
N LEU A 515 35.38 -32.98 18.50
CA LEU A 515 34.01 -33.37 18.23
C LEU A 515 33.36 -33.97 19.49
N PHE A 516 33.07 -33.13 20.48
CA PHE A 516 32.10 -33.46 21.52
C PHE A 516 30.89 -32.53 21.34
N GLU A 517 29.74 -33.11 20.98
CA GLU A 517 28.42 -32.46 21.02
C GLU A 517 28.23 -31.18 20.17
N CYS A 518 28.51 -31.27 18.87
CA CYS A 518 27.92 -30.43 17.81
C CYS A 518 28.26 -28.91 17.81
N ASP A 519 29.12 -28.43 18.69
CA ASP A 519 29.74 -27.10 18.62
C ASP A 519 31.27 -27.26 18.70
N ILE A 520 32.02 -26.71 17.73
CA ILE A 520 33.48 -26.74 17.75
C ILE A 520 33.95 -25.63 18.68
N PHE A 521 34.45 -25.98 19.86
CA PHE A 521 35.07 -25.04 20.79
C PHE A 521 36.58 -25.21 20.78
N CYS A 522 37.34 -24.13 20.89
CA CYS A 522 38.76 -24.23 21.19
C CYS A 522 38.93 -25.01 22.51
N TYR A 523 39.67 -26.13 22.50
CA TYR A 523 39.85 -26.95 23.71
C TYR A 523 40.55 -26.20 24.86
N ILE A 524 41.25 -25.10 24.54
CA ILE A 524 42.05 -24.33 25.50
C ILE A 524 41.21 -23.22 26.14
N CYS A 525 40.54 -22.39 25.35
CA CYS A 525 39.75 -21.26 25.88
C CYS A 525 38.23 -21.45 25.84
N ARG A 526 37.74 -22.59 25.31
CA ARG A 526 36.31 -22.91 25.12
C ARG A 526 35.53 -21.90 24.28
N GLN A 527 36.21 -21.05 23.51
CA GLN A 527 35.55 -20.14 22.56
C GLN A 527 35.07 -20.92 21.34
N LYS A 528 33.84 -20.65 20.89
CA LYS A 528 33.26 -21.26 19.69
C LYS A 528 34.07 -20.85 18.46
N VAL A 529 34.52 -21.83 17.68
CA VAL A 529 35.31 -21.62 16.47
C VAL A 529 34.48 -22.01 15.26
N LEU A 530 34.26 -21.07 14.35
CA LEU A 530 33.70 -21.36 13.03
C LEU A 530 34.88 -21.70 12.10
N PHE A 531 34.94 -22.94 11.59
CA PHE A 531 35.85 -23.23 10.47
C PHE A 531 35.25 -22.58 9.22
N LEU A 532 35.78 -21.43 8.82
CA LEU A 532 35.53 -20.88 7.49
C LEU A 532 36.36 -21.70 6.49
N GLY A 533 35.71 -22.33 5.53
CA GLY A 533 36.42 -23.06 4.47
C GLY A 533 37.02 -22.13 3.43
N ASN A 534 37.73 -22.72 2.47
CA ASN A 534 38.41 -22.01 1.38
C ASN A 534 37.62 -22.04 0.05
N GLN A 535 36.29 -22.20 0.09
CA GLN A 535 35.48 -22.08 -1.12
C GLN A 535 35.54 -20.64 -1.68
N PRO A 536 35.75 -20.39 -2.98
CA PRO A 536 35.73 -19.03 -3.53
C PRO A 536 34.39 -18.30 -3.34
N THR A 537 34.39 -16.97 -3.40
CA THR A 537 33.14 -16.19 -3.32
C THR A 537 32.26 -16.51 -4.52
N GLY A 538 31.00 -16.85 -4.26
CA GLY A 538 30.02 -17.20 -5.29
C GLY A 538 28.60 -17.12 -4.77
N HIS A 539 27.64 -17.47 -5.62
CA HIS A 539 26.22 -17.43 -5.30
C HIS A 539 25.58 -18.81 -5.39
N MET A 540 24.79 -19.17 -4.37
CA MET A 540 23.97 -20.39 -4.36
C MET A 540 22.48 -20.04 -4.45
N THR A 541 21.75 -20.71 -5.33
CA THR A 541 20.28 -20.65 -5.45
C THR A 541 19.68 -22.01 -5.12
N CYS A 542 18.49 -22.05 -4.51
CA CYS A 542 17.68 -23.27 -4.34
C CYS A 542 16.27 -22.94 -4.85
N ARG A 543 15.82 -23.64 -5.89
CA ARG A 543 14.46 -23.46 -6.46
C ARG A 543 13.77 -24.80 -6.61
N LYS A 544 12.44 -24.81 -6.54
CA LYS A 544 11.64 -25.99 -6.87
C LYS A 544 11.29 -25.95 -8.35
N ASP A 545 11.42 -27.11 -8.98
CA ASP A 545 11.13 -27.34 -10.39
C ASP A 545 10.03 -28.41 -10.48
N SER A 546 8.88 -28.02 -11.02
CA SER A 546 7.72 -28.89 -11.26
C SER A 546 7.85 -29.69 -12.56
N GLY A 547 9.01 -29.62 -13.24
CA GLY A 547 9.37 -30.44 -14.40
C GLY A 547 9.64 -31.92 -14.06
N PRO A 548 10.44 -32.66 -14.86
CA PRO A 548 10.53 -34.11 -14.78
C PRO A 548 11.09 -34.61 -13.44
N SER A 549 10.33 -35.44 -12.73
CA SER A 549 10.74 -35.99 -11.42
C SER A 549 12.06 -36.76 -11.49
N LEU A 550 12.77 -36.83 -10.37
CA LEU A 550 14.00 -37.62 -10.26
C LEU A 550 13.66 -39.13 -10.22
N PRO A 551 14.37 -39.99 -10.97
CA PRO A 551 14.22 -41.44 -10.88
C PRO A 551 14.36 -41.95 -9.43
N GLY A 552 13.35 -42.65 -8.93
CA GLY A 552 13.19 -43.11 -7.55
C GLY A 552 12.42 -42.14 -6.62
N TYR A 553 11.99 -40.99 -7.14
CA TYR A 553 11.23 -39.96 -6.42
C TYR A 553 10.12 -39.38 -7.32
N GLU A 554 9.45 -40.23 -8.09
CA GLU A 554 8.51 -39.84 -9.15
C GLU A 554 7.34 -38.99 -8.64
N THR A 555 6.94 -39.17 -7.38
CA THR A 555 5.82 -38.47 -6.74
C THR A 555 6.20 -37.12 -6.11
N PHE A 556 7.46 -36.70 -6.22
CA PHE A 556 7.96 -35.46 -5.61
C PHE A 556 8.55 -34.52 -6.67
N GLU A 557 8.36 -33.22 -6.48
CA GLU A 557 9.01 -32.17 -7.28
C GLU A 557 10.54 -32.25 -7.13
N THR A 558 11.30 -31.63 -8.04
CA THR A 558 12.77 -31.60 -7.96
C THR A 558 13.24 -30.28 -7.37
N ILE A 559 14.14 -30.33 -6.40
CA ILE A 559 14.87 -29.16 -5.91
C ILE A 559 16.13 -29.00 -6.77
N VAL A 560 16.26 -27.86 -7.45
CA VAL A 560 17.42 -27.50 -8.26
C VAL A 560 18.27 -26.50 -7.48
N LEU A 561 19.51 -26.90 -7.22
CA LEU A 561 20.54 -26.08 -6.59
C LEU A 561 21.43 -25.51 -7.70
N GLY A 562 21.49 -24.18 -7.84
CA GLY A 562 22.38 -23.54 -8.81
C GLY A 562 23.56 -22.88 -8.10
N PHE A 563 24.78 -23.21 -8.52
CA PHE A 563 26.01 -22.62 -8.01
C PHE A 563 26.67 -21.81 -9.13
N ASN A 564 26.99 -20.56 -8.83
CA ASN A 564 27.68 -19.67 -9.75
C ASN A 564 28.91 -19.05 -9.08
N PHE A 565 30.07 -19.23 -9.69
CA PHE A 565 31.34 -18.66 -9.28
C PHE A 565 31.96 -17.96 -10.48
N ASP A 566 32.27 -16.67 -10.33
CA ASP A 566 33.00 -15.93 -11.35
C ASP A 566 34.48 -16.32 -11.35
N ARG A 567 35.18 -16.03 -12.46
CA ARG A 567 36.64 -16.12 -12.50
C ARG A 567 37.24 -15.16 -11.46
N GLY A 568 38.30 -15.57 -10.79
CA GLY A 568 38.89 -14.77 -9.72
C GLY A 568 40.34 -15.11 -9.46
N ILE A 569 40.87 -14.56 -8.37
CA ILE A 569 42.23 -14.80 -7.87
C ILE A 569 42.12 -15.55 -6.55
N GLN A 570 42.94 -16.57 -6.37
CA GLN A 570 43.04 -17.33 -5.12
C GLN A 570 43.45 -16.42 -3.97
N GLY A 571 42.61 -16.35 -2.93
CA GLY A 571 42.92 -15.62 -1.70
C GLY A 571 44.04 -16.28 -0.88
N GLU A 572 44.44 -15.65 0.21
CA GLU A 572 45.51 -16.13 1.12
C GLU A 572 45.19 -17.49 1.78
N GLU A 573 43.92 -17.90 1.79
CA GLU A 573 43.44 -19.18 2.30
C GLU A 573 43.74 -20.39 1.39
N HIS A 574 44.21 -20.16 0.16
CA HIS A 574 44.55 -21.20 -0.80
C HIS A 574 46.07 -21.47 -0.85
N PRO A 575 46.50 -22.73 -1.07
CA PRO A 575 47.92 -23.07 -1.20
C PRO A 575 48.66 -22.28 -2.29
N ASN A 576 47.93 -21.87 -3.34
CA ASN A 576 48.44 -21.10 -4.47
C ASN A 576 47.85 -19.67 -4.48
N SER A 577 47.98 -18.96 -3.36
CA SER A 577 47.52 -17.56 -3.25
C SER A 577 48.07 -16.68 -4.38
N GLY A 578 47.23 -15.78 -4.90
CA GLY A 578 47.58 -14.89 -6.01
C GLY A 578 47.44 -15.52 -7.41
N VAL A 579 47.16 -16.82 -7.52
CA VAL A 579 46.98 -17.50 -8.80
C VAL A 579 45.51 -17.42 -9.28
N PRO A 580 45.24 -17.09 -10.55
CA PRO A 580 43.89 -17.02 -11.07
C PRO A 580 43.22 -18.40 -11.15
N TYR A 581 41.91 -18.46 -10.93
CA TYR A 581 41.09 -19.66 -11.10
C TYR A 581 39.94 -19.41 -12.07
N LEU A 582 39.46 -20.47 -12.71
CA LEU A 582 38.34 -20.42 -13.64
C LEU A 582 37.00 -20.43 -12.89
N GLY A 583 36.06 -19.60 -13.34
CA GLY A 583 34.69 -19.61 -12.82
C GLY A 583 33.97 -20.93 -13.11
N LEU A 584 32.94 -21.22 -12.34
CA LEU A 584 32.14 -22.43 -12.43
C LEU A 584 30.65 -22.09 -12.35
N PHE A 585 29.88 -22.57 -13.32
CA PHE A 585 28.44 -22.66 -13.20
C PHE A 585 28.02 -24.13 -13.23
N CYS A 586 27.40 -24.60 -12.16
CA CYS A 586 26.88 -25.97 -12.11
C CYS A 586 25.55 -26.04 -11.38
N SER A 587 24.72 -27.02 -11.77
CA SER A 587 23.47 -27.33 -11.08
C SER A 587 23.57 -28.69 -10.39
N ALA A 588 22.93 -28.83 -9.23
CA ALA A 588 22.74 -30.10 -8.55
C ALA A 588 21.27 -30.32 -8.18
N TYR A 589 20.89 -31.58 -7.95
CA TYR A 589 19.49 -31.99 -7.81
C TYR A 589 19.22 -32.79 -6.53
N LEU A 590 18.16 -32.41 -5.82
CA LEU A 590 17.61 -33.12 -4.66
C LEU A 590 16.12 -33.42 -4.87
N PRO A 591 15.57 -34.50 -4.28
CA PRO A 591 14.14 -34.73 -4.29
C PRO A 591 13.41 -33.72 -3.40
N GLY A 592 12.20 -33.31 -3.79
CA GLY A 592 11.36 -32.35 -3.08
C GLY A 592 10.67 -32.87 -1.82
N ASN A 593 11.01 -34.09 -1.38
CA ASN A 593 10.48 -34.70 -0.17
C ASN A 593 11.05 -34.02 1.11
N LYS A 594 10.54 -34.41 2.28
CA LYS A 594 10.94 -33.81 3.57
C LYS A 594 12.45 -33.90 3.83
N GLU A 595 13.10 -34.96 3.35
CA GLU A 595 14.53 -35.18 3.56
C GLU A 595 15.39 -34.29 2.65
N GLY A 596 15.06 -34.23 1.35
CA GLY A 596 15.76 -33.34 0.42
C GLY A 596 15.59 -31.86 0.75
N GLN A 597 14.44 -31.46 1.33
CA GLN A 597 14.26 -30.09 1.85
C GLN A 597 15.20 -29.79 3.02
N LYS A 598 15.38 -30.73 3.97
CA LYS A 598 16.35 -30.59 5.07
C LYS A 598 17.78 -30.52 4.52
N LEU A 599 18.12 -31.36 3.54
CA LEU A 599 19.44 -31.35 2.91
C LEU A 599 19.71 -30.07 2.11
N CYS A 600 18.73 -29.44 1.42
CA CYS A 600 18.94 -28.12 0.82
C CYS A 600 19.30 -27.06 1.89
N GLN A 601 18.68 -27.10 3.08
CA GLN A 601 19.01 -26.18 4.17
C GLN A 601 20.43 -26.41 4.71
N LEU A 602 20.84 -27.67 4.88
CA LEU A 602 22.20 -28.00 5.32
C LEU A 602 23.26 -27.62 4.28
N LEU A 603 22.99 -27.86 2.99
CA LEU A 603 23.87 -27.41 1.91
C LEU A 603 24.01 -25.89 1.88
N LYS A 604 22.92 -25.15 2.11
CA LYS A 604 22.99 -23.67 2.20
C LYS A 604 23.90 -23.23 3.35
N LYS A 605 23.73 -23.81 4.55
CA LYS A 605 24.63 -23.55 5.69
C LYS A 605 26.09 -23.88 5.36
N ALA A 606 26.34 -25.00 4.67
CA ALA A 606 27.68 -25.40 4.26
C ALA A 606 28.29 -24.44 3.22
N PHE A 607 27.48 -23.93 2.29
CA PHE A 607 27.90 -22.95 1.30
C PHE A 607 28.27 -21.62 1.97
N ASP A 608 27.43 -21.13 2.87
CA ASP A 608 27.66 -19.89 3.63
C ASP A 608 28.91 -19.99 4.51
N ALA A 609 29.21 -21.20 5.02
CA ALA A 609 30.44 -21.51 5.74
C ALA A 609 31.67 -21.73 4.84
N ARG A 610 31.54 -21.60 3.51
CA ARG A 610 32.59 -21.81 2.50
C ARG A 610 33.14 -23.26 2.46
N LEU A 611 32.30 -24.27 2.71
CA LEU A 611 32.71 -25.68 2.89
C LEU A 611 32.36 -26.61 1.71
N LEU A 612 31.54 -26.20 0.74
CA LEU A 612 31.06 -27.10 -0.33
C LEU A 612 32.06 -27.31 -1.48
N PHE A 613 32.79 -26.26 -1.84
CA PHE A 613 33.76 -26.29 -2.94
C PHE A 613 35.16 -25.88 -2.46
N THR A 614 36.15 -26.15 -3.30
CA THR A 614 37.52 -25.69 -3.14
C THR A 614 38.17 -25.50 -4.51
N ILE A 615 39.37 -24.93 -4.56
CA ILE A 615 40.12 -24.80 -5.81
C ILE A 615 41.10 -25.98 -5.91
N GLY A 616 40.98 -26.74 -7.00
CA GLY A 616 41.83 -27.88 -7.33
C GLY A 616 43.23 -27.45 -7.76
N THR A 617 44.13 -28.42 -7.88
CA THR A 617 45.52 -28.19 -8.28
C THR A 617 45.68 -27.64 -9.70
N ASP A 618 44.64 -27.77 -10.53
CA ASP A 618 44.55 -27.23 -11.89
C ASP A 618 43.91 -25.83 -11.96
N ASN A 619 43.71 -25.18 -10.81
CA ASN A 619 43.05 -23.89 -10.67
C ASN A 619 41.57 -23.88 -11.16
N THR A 620 40.89 -25.04 -11.08
CA THR A 620 39.45 -25.14 -11.30
C THR A 620 38.70 -25.33 -9.99
N ILE A 621 37.43 -24.93 -9.95
CA ILE A 621 36.58 -25.12 -8.77
C ILE A 621 36.06 -26.55 -8.77
N VAL A 622 36.31 -27.26 -7.67
CA VAL A 622 35.94 -28.68 -7.48
C VAL A 622 35.14 -28.86 -6.18
N PHE A 623 34.41 -29.97 -6.07
CA PHE A 623 33.72 -30.31 -4.83
C PHE A 623 34.70 -30.63 -3.71
N ASN A 624 34.42 -30.16 -2.50
CA ASN A 624 35.29 -30.32 -1.32
C ASN A 624 34.84 -31.51 -0.46
N ASP A 625 35.05 -32.73 -0.96
CA ASP A 625 34.61 -33.99 -0.32
C ASP A 625 33.10 -34.12 -0.07
N ILE A 626 32.29 -33.29 -0.74
CA ILE A 626 30.82 -33.36 -0.72
C ILE A 626 30.35 -33.68 -2.13
N GLU A 627 29.85 -34.89 -2.32
CA GLU A 627 29.36 -35.32 -3.62
C GLU A 627 27.98 -34.74 -3.86
N LEU A 628 27.82 -33.99 -4.96
CA LEU A 628 26.54 -33.45 -5.39
C LEU A 628 26.06 -34.15 -6.66
N LYS A 629 24.75 -34.41 -6.74
CA LYS A 629 24.14 -34.99 -7.95
C LYS A 629 23.94 -33.93 -9.02
N THR A 630 24.88 -33.84 -9.97
CA THR A 630 24.86 -32.88 -11.08
C THR A 630 24.08 -33.34 -12.31
N SER A 631 23.54 -34.56 -12.29
CA SER A 631 22.65 -35.08 -13.34
C SER A 631 21.31 -35.56 -12.76
N ARG A 632 20.22 -35.38 -13.51
CA ARG A 632 18.90 -35.95 -13.12
C ARG A 632 18.80 -37.44 -13.38
N SER A 633 19.68 -38.01 -14.22
CA SER A 633 19.62 -39.41 -14.65
C SER A 633 21.00 -40.02 -14.86
N GLY A 634 21.08 -41.34 -15.11
CA GLY A 634 22.34 -42.04 -15.41
C GLY A 634 23.03 -42.67 -14.21
N GLY A 635 22.38 -42.67 -13.04
CA GLY A 635 22.85 -43.35 -11.83
C GLY A 635 24.16 -42.80 -11.25
N PRO A 636 24.77 -43.49 -10.27
CA PRO A 636 25.97 -43.03 -9.58
C PRO A 636 27.15 -42.77 -10.52
N ALA A 637 27.29 -43.58 -11.58
CA ALA A 637 28.37 -43.46 -12.58
C ALA A 637 28.36 -42.13 -13.35
N LYS A 638 27.21 -41.44 -13.45
CA LYS A 638 27.07 -40.12 -14.08
C LYS A 638 26.75 -39.01 -13.09
N CYS A 639 27.05 -39.20 -11.80
CA CYS A 639 26.67 -38.28 -10.72
C CYS A 639 25.16 -37.95 -10.75
N GLY A 640 24.32 -38.94 -11.10
CA GLY A 640 22.88 -38.75 -11.23
C GLY A 640 22.04 -39.79 -10.49
N TYR A 641 20.73 -39.74 -10.74
CA TYR A 641 19.73 -40.66 -10.18
C TYR A 641 19.43 -41.83 -11.15
N PRO A 642 18.93 -42.97 -10.66
CA PRO A 642 18.63 -43.31 -9.26
C PRO A 642 19.91 -43.60 -8.46
N ASP A 643 19.92 -43.24 -7.17
CA ASP A 643 20.97 -43.59 -6.20
C ASP A 643 20.35 -43.67 -4.79
N ALA A 644 19.97 -44.88 -4.40
CA ALA A 644 19.15 -45.12 -3.21
C ALA A 644 19.83 -44.69 -1.90
N GLY A 645 21.17 -44.71 -1.82
CA GLY A 645 21.92 -44.35 -0.62
C GLY A 645 22.44 -42.91 -0.60
N TYR A 646 22.11 -42.10 -1.61
CA TYR A 646 22.73 -40.79 -1.76
C TYR A 646 22.39 -39.81 -0.64
N LEU A 647 21.13 -39.71 -0.22
CA LEU A 647 20.71 -38.74 0.80
C LEU A 647 21.41 -38.99 2.15
N ASP A 648 21.53 -40.26 2.55
CA ASP A 648 22.27 -40.67 3.74
C ASP A 648 23.77 -40.36 3.63
N ARG A 649 24.39 -40.67 2.48
CA ARG A 649 25.80 -40.35 2.24
C ARG A 649 26.05 -38.85 2.30
N LEU A 650 25.20 -38.04 1.66
CA LEU A 650 25.29 -36.60 1.65
C LEU A 650 25.17 -36.02 3.08
N LYS A 651 24.19 -36.53 3.84
CA LYS A 651 24.02 -36.15 5.25
C LYS A 651 25.27 -36.45 6.08
N ASN A 652 25.87 -37.63 5.88
CA ASN A 652 27.11 -38.00 6.57
C ASN A 652 28.30 -37.15 6.16
N GLN A 653 28.46 -36.84 4.86
CA GLN A 653 29.51 -35.95 4.35
C GLN A 653 29.39 -34.54 4.96
N LEU A 654 28.16 -33.99 5.03
CA LEU A 654 27.90 -32.69 5.67
C LEU A 654 28.20 -32.72 7.17
N ALA A 655 27.80 -33.79 7.87
CA ALA A 655 28.08 -33.96 9.29
C ALA A 655 29.60 -34.05 9.58
N LEU A 656 30.37 -34.71 8.70
CA LEU A 656 31.85 -34.76 8.79
C LEU A 656 32.51 -33.39 8.60
N LYS A 657 31.86 -32.47 7.86
CA LYS A 657 32.29 -31.06 7.75
C LYS A 657 31.72 -30.18 8.87
N GLY A 658 31.03 -30.74 9.86
CA GLY A 658 30.48 -30.01 11.01
C GLY A 658 29.12 -29.34 10.76
N VAL A 659 28.41 -29.72 9.68
CA VAL A 659 27.11 -29.14 9.31
C VAL A 659 25.98 -30.10 9.67
N LYS A 660 25.12 -29.72 10.63
CA LYS A 660 24.02 -30.54 11.16
C LYS A 660 22.67 -29.82 11.19
#